data_AF-G0R4I4-F1
#
_entry.id   AF-G0R4I4-F1
#
_cell.length_a   1.000
_cell.length_b   1.000
_cell.length_c   1.000
_cell.angle_alpha   90.00
_cell.angle_beta   90.00
_cell.angle_gamma   90.00
#
_symmetry.space_group_name_H-M   'P 1'
#
loop_
_entity.id
_entity.type
_entity.pdbx_description
1 polymer ?
#
loop_
_entity_poly.entity_id
_entity_poly.type
_entity_poly.pdbx_seq_one_letter_code
_entity_poly.pdbx_strand_id
1 'polypeptide(L)'
;SYDFLKIPPDWELAKIHAKSRETKPENGGQNVQEICQCCGYELNRTKISLMINQKELGFLGAGFPLFYNYLKYCIIMLLSLLLVQGIPNMIINGRGNFCHDTLQEAYEKIEEAHKKHLSNFITPCASNFIVQFSIANLIGKPQDQNLGVYFSIGAMLIQIILSIIFRKEQNKLEAQVDENNITPADFSIMVSNIPKNIPKVKEVLKNLFSLKAVIGIAIISFETEQEKDEVLEKNKINYKQRLLNFFKGGLSKQYSDSIYYIDRHLYIQQAPEPNDIDWEFINVETSEKVKCRFLSLIKQIILMLSSFSVISLIAYAQAYLIDHAYQESLGNHEDLENNQKIKVIQFLNYMISFIIVFYNKFFLPYIVHHIVDCEKWSTKTKLNISYARKLSLALFNNTALITFIVEIIFFNNYYGIGGGMIYSEYYVFILNAFIPALAWIIDPWSILKNYKRKKEVRKGNQSSLTQLEANLLMEFPDYTMGKRYADVMKTMWFTFFFSPVIPQGTVWSIVGVFLYYFTDKYNLIFRRTVKESIGKQLTMEMINLLEYCIVFHTVLLIYILFNELNVLNIVFFVVSAVIVLLPMQKINDFIFPVKAENETLKYSDNILYFDTDYDRENPVLRQQALEQFYLRRGFFYIYNYFIFICNFFFFFKNKRNQKCVKMVNEYQINIEIIIAYYLYQYYYVLIYYFYINLFIL
;
A
#
# COMPACT_ATOMS: atom_id res chain seq x y z
N SER A 1 -30.13 22.45 1.03
CA SER A 1 -28.76 22.43 1.54
C SER A 1 -28.52 21.10 2.24
N TYR A 2 -27.32 20.55 2.12
CA TYR A 2 -26.93 19.33 2.83
C TYR A 2 -26.59 19.67 4.28
N ASP A 3 -27.17 18.94 5.24
CA ASP A 3 -26.85 19.08 6.66
C ASP A 3 -26.17 17.81 7.17
N PHE A 4 -24.88 17.88 7.42
CA PHE A 4 -24.07 16.75 7.87
C PHE A 4 -24.29 16.39 9.35
N LEU A 5 -24.87 17.30 10.15
CA LEU A 5 -25.18 17.11 11.57
C LEU A 5 -26.65 16.70 11.80
N LYS A 6 -27.44 16.55 10.73
CA LYS A 6 -28.86 16.15 10.82
C LYS A 6 -29.02 14.83 11.59
N ILE A 7 -29.92 14.84 12.58
CA ILE A 7 -30.35 13.69 13.38
C ILE A 7 -31.89 13.69 13.43
N PRO A 8 -32.59 12.58 13.13
CA PRO A 8 -32.05 11.33 12.58
C PRO A 8 -31.51 11.53 11.15
N PRO A 9 -30.61 10.64 10.69
CA PRO A 9 -30.00 10.78 9.38
C PRO A 9 -31.00 10.39 8.28
N ASP A 10 -30.84 11.00 7.12
CA ASP A 10 -31.50 10.59 5.89
C ASP A 10 -30.76 9.39 5.28
N TRP A 11 -31.36 8.21 5.44
CA TRP A 11 -30.77 6.95 4.96
C TRP A 11 -30.77 6.81 3.45
N GLU A 12 -31.69 7.47 2.73
CA GLU A 12 -31.65 7.46 1.25
C GLU A 12 -30.48 8.30 0.76
N LEU A 13 -30.27 9.46 1.37
CA LEU A 13 -29.10 10.28 1.08
C LEU A 13 -27.78 9.55 1.39
N ALA A 14 -27.73 8.78 2.49
CA ALA A 14 -26.56 7.97 2.83
C ALA A 14 -26.33 6.81 1.85
N LYS A 15 -27.38 6.20 1.28
CA LYS A 15 -27.26 5.22 0.18
C LYS A 15 -26.74 5.86 -1.10
N ILE A 16 -27.23 7.05 -1.44
CA ILE A 16 -26.76 7.84 -2.59
C ILE A 16 -25.28 8.17 -2.43
N HIS A 17 -24.87 8.62 -1.24
CA HIS A 17 -23.46 8.85 -0.90
C HIS A 17 -22.64 7.58 -1.07
N ALA A 18 -23.07 6.44 -0.52
CA ALA A 18 -22.34 5.18 -0.68
C ALA A 18 -22.19 4.75 -2.15
N LYS A 19 -23.22 4.93 -2.98
CA LYS A 19 -23.17 4.65 -4.42
C LYS A 19 -22.13 5.54 -5.13
N SER A 20 -22.07 6.82 -4.78
CA SER A 20 -21.07 7.76 -5.31
C SER A 20 -19.64 7.45 -4.88
N ARG A 21 -19.46 6.65 -3.82
CA ARG A 21 -18.15 6.26 -3.26
C ARG A 21 -17.73 4.83 -3.66
N GLU A 22 -18.38 4.27 -4.67
CA GLU A 22 -17.91 3.04 -5.31
C GLU A 22 -16.60 3.30 -6.07
N THR A 23 -15.70 2.31 -6.04
CA THR A 23 -14.38 2.37 -6.71
C THR A 23 -14.54 2.22 -8.22
N LYS A 24 -14.96 3.30 -8.87
CA LYS A 24 -15.27 3.39 -10.30
C LYS A 24 -14.86 4.78 -10.83
N PRO A 25 -14.38 4.88 -12.09
CA PRO A 25 -14.07 6.17 -12.70
C PRO A 25 -15.34 7.00 -12.94
N GLU A 26 -15.23 8.31 -12.79
CA GLU A 26 -16.25 9.24 -13.28
C GLU A 26 -16.38 9.12 -14.81
N ASN A 27 -17.55 9.36 -15.41
CA ASN A 27 -17.65 9.23 -16.86
C ASN A 27 -17.00 10.41 -17.60
N GLY A 28 -16.74 11.53 -16.90
CA GLY A 28 -16.08 12.72 -17.47
C GLY A 28 -16.81 13.33 -18.68
N GLY A 29 -18.07 12.95 -18.92
CA GLY A 29 -18.82 13.25 -20.13
C GLY A 29 -19.62 14.56 -20.07
N GLN A 30 -20.04 15.05 -21.24
CA GLN A 30 -20.86 16.27 -21.39
C GLN A 30 -22.28 16.16 -20.83
N ASN A 31 -22.76 14.95 -20.55
CA ASN A 31 -24.12 14.73 -20.09
C ASN A 31 -24.27 15.15 -18.62
N VAL A 32 -25.36 15.87 -18.31
CA VAL A 32 -25.72 16.25 -16.95
C VAL A 32 -25.87 14.97 -16.10
N GLN A 33 -24.92 14.77 -15.19
CA GLN A 33 -24.99 13.67 -14.25
C GLN A 33 -25.46 14.16 -12.89
N GLU A 34 -26.24 13.31 -12.23
CA GLU A 34 -26.55 13.49 -10.81
C GLU A 34 -25.26 13.33 -10.01
N ILE A 35 -25.01 14.29 -9.12
CA ILE A 35 -23.87 14.33 -8.21
C ILE A 35 -24.37 14.22 -6.78
N CYS A 36 -23.60 13.56 -5.92
CA CYS A 36 -23.94 13.46 -4.52
C CYS A 36 -23.75 14.83 -3.83
N GLN A 37 -24.82 15.36 -3.24
CA GLN A 37 -24.78 16.66 -2.55
C GLN A 37 -23.76 16.73 -1.40
N CYS A 38 -23.40 15.58 -0.81
CA CYS A 38 -22.50 15.48 0.33
C CYS A 38 -21.02 15.63 -0.05
N CYS A 39 -20.63 15.10 -1.21
CA CYS A 39 -19.23 14.90 -1.56
C CYS A 39 -18.87 15.37 -2.97
N GLY A 40 -19.85 15.74 -3.81
CA GLY A 40 -19.64 16.28 -5.15
C GLY A 40 -19.38 15.24 -6.24
N TYR A 41 -19.19 13.97 -5.87
CA TYR A 41 -18.88 12.87 -6.79
C TYR A 41 -20.11 12.44 -7.63
N GLU A 42 -19.85 11.96 -8.85
CA GLU A 42 -20.89 11.44 -9.76
C GLU A 42 -21.59 10.19 -9.20
N LEU A 43 -22.92 10.11 -9.34
CA LEU A 43 -23.71 8.94 -8.92
C LEU A 43 -23.63 7.77 -9.91
N ASN A 44 -23.46 8.08 -11.20
CA ASN A 44 -23.50 7.09 -12.28
C ASN A 44 -22.11 6.93 -12.88
N ARG A 45 -21.26 6.14 -12.24
CA ARG A 45 -19.87 5.93 -12.65
C ARG A 45 -19.71 4.79 -13.66
N THR A 46 -18.62 4.81 -14.43
CA THR A 46 -18.32 3.77 -15.43
C THR A 46 -18.10 2.42 -14.73
N LYS A 47 -18.65 1.34 -15.29
CA LYS A 47 -18.41 0.00 -14.75
C LYS A 47 -17.05 -0.49 -15.21
N ILE A 48 -16.25 -0.98 -14.28
CA ILE A 48 -14.93 -1.57 -14.56
C ILE A 48 -14.97 -3.09 -14.46
N SER A 49 -14.23 -3.76 -15.35
CA SER A 49 -14.08 -5.22 -15.35
C SER A 49 -12.99 -5.65 -14.38
N LEU A 50 -13.07 -6.88 -13.85
CA LEU A 50 -11.98 -7.47 -13.05
C LEU A 50 -10.66 -7.56 -13.84
N MET A 51 -10.75 -7.75 -15.15
CA MET A 51 -9.59 -7.83 -16.06
C MET A 51 -9.17 -6.48 -16.64
N ILE A 52 -9.63 -5.37 -16.05
CA ILE A 52 -9.23 -4.01 -16.44
C ILE A 52 -7.70 -3.88 -16.49
N ASN A 53 -7.21 -3.13 -17.48
CA ASN A 53 -5.79 -2.80 -17.58
C ASN A 53 -5.35 -2.06 -16.31
N GLN A 54 -4.14 -2.34 -15.83
CA GLN A 54 -3.61 -1.70 -14.63
C GLN A 54 -3.53 -0.19 -14.80
N LYS A 55 -3.17 0.29 -16.00
CA LYS A 55 -3.09 1.72 -16.32
C LYS A 55 -4.42 2.46 -16.10
N GLU A 56 -5.52 1.80 -16.45
CA GLU A 56 -6.87 2.35 -16.27
C GLU A 56 -7.29 2.43 -14.80
N LEU A 57 -6.50 1.89 -13.85
CA LEU A 57 -6.68 2.16 -12.42
C LEU A 57 -6.03 3.48 -11.97
N GLY A 58 -5.42 4.23 -12.89
CA GLY A 58 -4.74 5.50 -12.62
C GLY A 58 -5.63 6.58 -12.01
N PHE A 59 -6.94 6.56 -12.26
CA PHE A 59 -7.90 7.49 -11.63
C PHE A 59 -7.96 7.35 -10.10
N LEU A 60 -7.46 6.26 -9.52
CA LEU A 60 -7.33 6.08 -8.07
C LEU A 60 -6.02 6.68 -7.50
N GLY A 61 -5.18 7.25 -8.36
CA GLY A 61 -3.80 7.66 -8.09
C GLY A 61 -2.78 6.59 -8.53
N ALA A 62 -1.54 7.04 -8.78
CA ALA A 62 -0.47 6.21 -9.32
C ALA A 62 -0.11 4.97 -8.45
N GLY A 63 -0.37 5.00 -7.14
CA GLY A 63 -0.06 3.88 -6.25
C GLY A 63 -0.73 2.57 -6.68
N PHE A 64 -2.01 2.60 -7.08
CA PHE A 64 -2.79 1.39 -7.42
C PHE A 64 -2.27 0.61 -8.64
N PRO A 65 -2.07 1.22 -9.83
CA PRO A 65 -1.43 0.53 -10.96
C PRO A 65 -0.08 -0.06 -10.58
N LEU A 66 0.75 0.73 -9.88
CA LEU A 66 2.09 0.34 -9.48
C LEU A 66 2.10 -0.85 -8.49
N PHE A 67 1.10 -0.98 -7.63
CA PHE A 67 0.96 -2.12 -6.71
C PHE A 67 0.60 -3.43 -7.43
N TYR A 68 -0.33 -3.39 -8.37
CA TYR A 68 -0.65 -4.60 -9.13
C TYR A 68 0.48 -4.98 -10.09
N ASN A 69 1.26 -4.01 -10.57
CA ASN A 69 2.51 -4.29 -11.26
C ASN A 69 3.54 -4.91 -10.30
N TYR A 70 3.65 -4.38 -9.07
CA TYR A 70 4.51 -4.93 -8.03
C TYR A 70 4.19 -6.39 -7.71
N LEU A 71 2.92 -6.75 -7.57
CA LEU A 71 2.48 -8.14 -7.39
C LEU A 71 2.90 -9.05 -8.55
N LYS A 72 2.74 -8.60 -9.81
CA LYS A 72 3.17 -9.38 -10.98
C LYS A 72 4.68 -9.64 -10.95
N TYR A 73 5.48 -8.63 -10.61
CA TYR A 73 6.93 -8.80 -10.51
C TYR A 73 7.35 -9.67 -9.33
N CYS A 74 6.65 -9.61 -8.20
CA CYS A 74 6.86 -10.56 -7.10
C CYS A 74 6.64 -12.01 -7.57
N ILE A 75 5.60 -12.27 -8.38
CA ILE A 75 5.36 -13.60 -8.97
C ILE A 75 6.48 -13.99 -9.92
N ILE A 76 6.96 -13.08 -10.79
CA ILE A 76 8.08 -13.33 -11.70
C ILE A 76 9.38 -13.64 -10.93
N MET A 77 9.66 -12.88 -9.87
CA MET A 77 10.80 -13.12 -8.99
C MET A 77 10.71 -14.49 -8.30
N LEU A 78 9.54 -14.88 -7.79
CA LEU A 78 9.36 -16.20 -7.19
C LEU A 78 9.45 -17.33 -8.23
N LEU A 79 8.92 -17.14 -9.44
CA LEU A 79 9.03 -18.12 -10.53
C LEU A 79 10.48 -18.33 -10.95
N SER A 80 11.25 -17.26 -11.11
CA SER A 80 12.69 -17.37 -11.41
C SER A 80 13.47 -18.02 -10.26
N LEU A 81 13.14 -17.71 -9.00
CA LEU A 81 13.71 -18.39 -7.83
C LEU A 81 13.40 -19.90 -7.84
N LEU A 82 12.16 -20.27 -8.17
CA LEU A 82 11.76 -21.67 -8.29
C LEU A 82 12.50 -22.38 -9.44
N LEU A 83 12.61 -21.76 -10.61
CA LEU A 83 13.23 -22.38 -11.78
C LEU A 83 14.75 -22.55 -11.62
N VAL A 84 15.42 -21.54 -11.08
CA VAL A 84 16.90 -21.51 -11.01
C VAL A 84 17.42 -22.26 -9.79
N GLN A 85 16.73 -22.16 -8.65
CA GLN A 85 17.15 -22.80 -7.41
C GLN A 85 16.16 -23.86 -6.94
N GLY A 86 14.87 -23.53 -6.87
CA GLY A 86 13.89 -24.38 -6.22
C GLY A 86 13.84 -25.80 -6.79
N ILE A 87 13.63 -25.93 -8.10
CA ILE A 87 13.55 -27.22 -8.80
C ILE A 87 14.87 -27.99 -8.73
N PRO A 88 16.03 -27.41 -9.08
CA PRO A 88 17.31 -28.11 -8.94
C PRO A 88 17.58 -28.60 -7.52
N ASN A 89 17.32 -27.77 -6.49
CA ASN A 89 17.51 -28.18 -5.10
C ASN A 89 16.54 -29.30 -4.70
N MET A 90 15.26 -29.28 -5.13
CA MET A 90 14.36 -30.41 -4.90
C MET A 90 14.90 -31.70 -5.52
N ILE A 91 15.41 -31.65 -6.76
CA ILE A 91 15.98 -32.83 -7.44
C ILE A 91 17.20 -33.36 -6.69
N ILE A 92 18.09 -32.48 -6.24
CA ILE A 92 19.30 -32.87 -5.48
C ILE A 92 18.91 -33.45 -4.12
N ASN A 93 18.05 -32.75 -3.38
CA ASN A 93 17.56 -33.19 -2.08
C ASN A 93 16.89 -34.56 -2.17
N GLY A 94 16.09 -34.81 -3.22
CA GLY A 94 15.44 -36.09 -3.47
C GLY A 94 16.39 -37.25 -3.76
N ARG A 95 17.66 -36.99 -4.13
CA ARG A 95 18.74 -37.99 -4.27
C ARG A 95 19.52 -38.22 -2.98
N GLY A 96 19.20 -37.44 -1.94
CA GLY A 96 19.69 -37.64 -0.59
C GLY A 96 19.23 -38.98 -0.02
N ASN A 97 20.03 -39.54 0.89
CA ASN A 97 19.75 -40.79 1.58
C ASN A 97 20.02 -40.66 3.09
N PHE A 98 19.98 -39.43 3.60
CA PHE A 98 20.23 -39.16 5.01
C PHE A 98 19.05 -39.62 5.89
N CYS A 99 17.83 -39.43 5.41
CA CYS A 99 16.62 -39.79 6.16
C CYS A 99 16.20 -41.24 5.87
N HIS A 100 15.63 -41.91 6.88
CA HIS A 100 15.29 -43.33 6.84
C HIS A 100 13.79 -43.55 6.68
N ASP A 101 13.41 -44.66 6.05
CA ASP A 101 12.01 -44.92 5.68
C ASP A 101 11.10 -45.05 6.90
N THR A 102 11.59 -45.71 7.94
CA THR A 102 10.86 -45.86 9.20
C THR A 102 11.50 -45.05 10.32
N LEU A 103 10.65 -44.66 11.26
CA LEU A 103 11.06 -43.90 12.43
C LEU A 103 12.03 -44.68 13.32
N GLN A 104 11.74 -45.97 13.47
CA GLN A 104 12.50 -46.88 14.31
C GLN A 104 13.94 -47.05 13.78
N GLU A 105 14.10 -47.25 12.46
CA GLU A 105 15.42 -47.30 11.83
C GLU A 105 16.25 -46.04 12.07
N ALA A 106 15.59 -44.87 12.07
CA ALA A 106 16.28 -43.61 12.34
C ALA A 106 16.80 -43.52 13.77
N TYR A 107 16.04 -44.03 14.74
CA TYR A 107 16.48 -44.09 16.14
C TYR A 107 17.59 -45.13 16.35
N GLU A 108 17.44 -46.34 15.81
CA GLU A 108 18.43 -47.40 15.95
C GLU A 108 19.80 -46.96 15.42
N LYS A 109 19.84 -46.29 14.26
CA LYS A 109 21.08 -45.74 13.69
C LYS A 109 21.70 -44.62 14.52
N ILE A 110 20.88 -43.83 15.21
CA ILE A 110 21.40 -42.80 16.12
C ILE A 110 21.95 -43.41 17.39
N GLU A 111 21.26 -44.40 17.95
CA GLU A 111 21.77 -45.12 19.11
C GLU A 111 23.11 -45.80 18.78
N GLU A 112 23.23 -46.38 17.57
CA GLU A 112 24.51 -46.88 17.06
C GLU A 112 25.58 -45.79 16.91
N ALA A 113 25.21 -44.60 16.40
CA ALA A 113 26.13 -43.47 16.25
C ALA A 113 26.60 -42.93 17.61
N HIS A 114 25.69 -42.85 18.59
CA HIS A 114 25.96 -42.46 19.98
C HIS A 114 26.91 -43.46 20.64
N LYS A 115 26.66 -44.76 20.47
CA LYS A 115 27.58 -45.83 20.92
C LYS A 115 28.98 -45.70 20.32
N LYS A 116 29.09 -45.18 19.10
CA LYS A 116 30.36 -44.93 18.40
C LYS A 116 31.01 -43.57 18.75
N HIS A 117 30.48 -42.84 19.73
CA HIS A 117 30.94 -41.49 20.10
C HIS A 117 30.95 -40.48 18.94
N LEU A 118 30.10 -40.66 17.92
CA LEU A 118 29.87 -39.63 16.90
C LEU A 118 28.94 -38.56 17.49
N SER A 119 29.53 -37.55 18.14
CA SER A 119 28.84 -36.48 18.88
C SER A 119 27.96 -35.55 18.05
N ASN A 120 27.95 -35.68 16.72
CA ASN A 120 27.38 -34.65 15.83
C ASN A 120 25.97 -34.97 15.32
N PHE A 121 25.44 -36.18 15.57
CA PHE A 121 24.09 -36.56 15.13
C PHE A 121 23.12 -36.56 16.31
N ILE A 122 22.36 -35.48 16.45
CA ILE A 122 21.50 -35.26 17.63
C ILE A 122 20.05 -35.69 17.35
N THR A 123 19.57 -35.68 16.09
CA THR A 123 18.14 -35.91 15.80
C THR A 123 17.87 -36.94 14.68
N PRO A 124 16.96 -37.91 14.89
CA PRO A 124 16.53 -38.88 13.87
C PRO A 124 15.74 -38.20 12.76
N CYS A 125 16.03 -38.59 11.51
CA CYS A 125 15.33 -38.10 10.34
C CYS A 125 14.49 -39.22 9.71
N ALA A 126 13.17 -39.12 9.83
CA ALA A 126 12.25 -39.99 9.10
C ALA A 126 11.89 -39.39 7.73
N SER A 127 11.92 -40.25 6.71
CA SER A 127 11.62 -39.91 5.33
C SER A 127 10.13 -39.64 5.18
N ASN A 128 9.81 -38.45 4.68
CA ASN A 128 8.53 -38.18 4.07
C ASN A 128 8.69 -37.11 3.00
N PHE A 129 7.59 -36.84 2.28
CA PHE A 129 7.59 -35.91 1.17
C PHE A 129 8.16 -34.52 1.50
N ILE A 130 7.98 -34.00 2.72
CA ILE A 130 8.47 -32.68 3.08
C ILE A 130 9.99 -32.72 3.22
N VAL A 131 10.48 -33.67 4.03
CA VAL A 131 11.90 -33.77 4.35
C VAL A 131 12.73 -34.29 3.18
N GLN A 132 12.19 -35.23 2.40
CA GLN A 132 12.85 -35.84 1.24
C GLN A 132 13.29 -34.79 0.21
N PHE A 133 12.52 -33.73 0.02
CA PHE A 133 12.82 -32.64 -0.92
C PHE A 133 13.40 -31.39 -0.25
N SER A 134 13.70 -31.46 1.05
CA SER A 134 14.36 -30.42 1.82
C SER A 134 15.86 -30.69 1.98
N ILE A 135 16.61 -29.69 2.45
CA ILE A 135 18.05 -29.82 2.67
C ILE A 135 18.41 -30.90 3.70
N ALA A 136 17.47 -31.29 4.58
CA ALA A 136 17.71 -32.32 5.60
C ALA A 136 18.10 -33.66 4.99
N ASN A 137 17.58 -34.02 3.82
CA ASN A 137 17.94 -35.29 3.19
C ASN A 137 19.38 -35.30 2.61
N LEU A 138 20.06 -34.16 2.58
CA LEU A 138 21.38 -33.96 1.97
C LEU A 138 22.53 -33.82 2.98
N ILE A 139 22.27 -33.88 4.29
CA ILE A 139 23.25 -33.54 5.35
C ILE A 139 24.56 -34.37 5.25
N GLY A 140 24.49 -35.61 4.76
CA GLY A 140 25.65 -36.49 4.58
C GLY A 140 26.44 -36.35 3.27
N LYS A 141 26.08 -35.41 2.37
CA LYS A 141 26.69 -35.30 1.03
C LYS A 141 27.19 -33.87 0.73
N PRO A 142 28.39 -33.48 1.22
CA PRO A 142 28.89 -32.11 1.09
C PRO A 142 29.10 -31.66 -0.36
N GLN A 143 29.41 -32.58 -1.28
CA GLN A 143 29.55 -32.26 -2.72
C GLN A 143 28.23 -31.77 -3.33
N ASP A 144 27.12 -32.42 -3.01
CA ASP A 144 25.80 -32.05 -3.50
C ASP A 144 25.31 -30.75 -2.82
N GLN A 145 25.68 -30.51 -1.57
CA GLN A 145 25.40 -29.25 -0.87
C GLN A 145 26.09 -28.06 -1.57
N ASN A 146 27.36 -28.23 -1.97
CA ASN A 146 28.08 -27.21 -2.74
C ASN A 146 27.36 -26.90 -4.08
N LEU A 147 26.76 -27.91 -4.72
CA LEU A 147 25.97 -27.71 -5.92
C LEU A 147 24.72 -26.85 -5.65
N GLY A 148 24.04 -27.07 -4.52
CA GLY A 148 22.93 -26.22 -4.08
C GLY A 148 23.33 -24.76 -3.87
N VAL A 149 24.51 -24.51 -3.31
CA VAL A 149 25.07 -23.15 -3.14
C VAL A 149 25.24 -22.46 -4.50
N TYR A 150 25.75 -23.16 -5.52
CA TYR A 150 25.89 -22.58 -6.86
C TYR A 150 24.54 -22.17 -7.48
N PHE A 151 23.48 -22.95 -7.27
CA PHE A 151 22.14 -22.56 -7.71
C PHE A 151 21.61 -21.32 -6.97
N SER A 152 21.89 -21.18 -5.67
CA SER A 152 21.54 -19.98 -4.91
C SER A 152 22.25 -18.72 -5.40
N ILE A 153 23.54 -18.83 -5.75
CA ILE A 153 24.27 -17.72 -6.39
C ILE A 153 23.61 -17.33 -7.71
N GLY A 154 23.33 -18.32 -8.57
CA GLY A 154 22.68 -18.10 -9.86
C GLY A 154 21.33 -17.41 -9.70
N ALA A 155 20.51 -17.88 -8.75
CA ALA A 155 19.24 -17.26 -8.42
C ALA A 155 19.44 -15.82 -7.98
N MET A 156 20.33 -15.55 -7.03
CA MET A 156 20.63 -14.20 -6.54
C MET A 156 21.02 -13.23 -7.67
N LEU A 157 21.93 -13.63 -8.57
CA LEU A 157 22.33 -12.81 -9.72
C LEU A 157 21.15 -12.48 -10.63
N ILE A 158 20.28 -13.47 -10.89
CA ILE A 158 19.06 -13.26 -11.66
C ILE A 158 18.10 -12.31 -10.93
N GLN A 159 17.98 -12.41 -9.60
CA GLN A 159 17.12 -11.52 -8.81
C GLN A 159 17.60 -10.08 -8.80
N ILE A 160 18.91 -9.84 -8.82
CA ILE A 160 19.50 -8.50 -8.95
C ILE A 160 19.12 -7.89 -10.31
N ILE A 161 19.28 -8.66 -11.39
CA ILE A 161 18.92 -8.22 -12.75
C ILE A 161 17.41 -7.95 -12.83
N LEU A 162 16.58 -8.84 -12.30
CA LEU A 162 15.13 -8.67 -12.25
C LEU A 162 14.71 -7.44 -11.44
N SER A 163 15.40 -7.13 -10.34
CA SER A 163 15.12 -5.93 -9.53
C SER A 163 15.40 -4.64 -10.30
N ILE A 164 16.46 -4.63 -11.12
CA ILE A 164 16.78 -3.49 -12.01
C ILE A 164 15.71 -3.34 -13.10
N ILE A 165 15.33 -4.45 -13.77
CA ILE A 165 14.27 -4.44 -14.80
C ILE A 165 12.94 -4.00 -14.19
N PHE A 166 12.62 -4.49 -12.99
CA PHE A 166 11.39 -4.18 -12.29
C PHE A 166 11.26 -2.68 -12.00
N ARG A 167 12.32 -2.04 -11.48
CA ARG A 167 12.34 -0.57 -11.26
C ARG A 167 12.10 0.21 -12.55
N LYS A 168 12.75 -0.19 -13.65
CA LYS A 168 12.57 0.44 -14.95
C LYS A 168 11.11 0.38 -15.39
N GLU A 169 10.49 -0.78 -15.28
CA GLU A 169 9.09 -0.97 -15.70
C GLU A 169 8.10 -0.27 -14.75
N GLN A 170 8.45 -0.07 -13.47
CA GLN A 170 7.66 0.76 -12.56
C GLN A 170 7.74 2.25 -12.93
N ASN A 171 8.95 2.80 -13.16
CA ASN A 171 9.12 4.18 -13.61
C ASN A 171 8.39 4.43 -14.94
N LYS A 172 8.43 3.46 -15.86
CA LYS A 172 7.73 3.55 -17.14
C LYS A 172 6.20 3.51 -16.97
N LEU A 173 5.68 2.63 -16.12
CA LEU A 173 4.25 2.55 -15.85
C LEU A 173 3.76 3.82 -15.15
N GLU A 174 4.55 4.38 -14.25
CA GLU A 174 4.27 5.63 -13.56
C GLU A 174 4.17 6.80 -14.54
N ALA A 175 5.16 7.00 -15.41
CA ALA A 175 5.12 8.06 -16.42
C ALA A 175 3.90 7.93 -17.34
N GLN A 176 3.51 6.70 -17.69
CA GLN A 176 2.31 6.44 -18.47
C GLN A 176 1.02 6.71 -17.68
N VAL A 177 1.03 6.62 -16.36
CA VAL A 177 -0.14 6.92 -15.54
C VAL A 177 -0.26 8.44 -15.35
N ASP A 178 0.86 9.13 -15.13
CA ASP A 178 0.94 10.61 -15.11
C ASP A 178 0.36 11.18 -16.41
N GLU A 179 0.88 10.75 -17.57
CA GLU A 179 0.47 11.25 -18.89
C GLU A 179 -1.05 11.09 -19.15
N ASN A 180 -1.67 10.06 -18.56
CA ASN A 180 -3.08 9.77 -18.76
C ASN A 180 -4.00 10.40 -17.68
N ASN A 181 -3.46 10.88 -16.57
CA ASN A 181 -4.26 11.36 -15.43
C ASN A 181 -3.70 12.68 -14.92
N ILE A 182 -4.33 13.76 -15.37
CA ILE A 182 -4.02 15.11 -14.93
C ILE A 182 -4.69 15.32 -13.57
N THR A 183 -3.91 15.75 -12.59
CA THR A 183 -4.35 15.96 -11.22
C THR A 183 -4.10 17.40 -10.75
N PRO A 184 -4.75 17.86 -9.68
CA PRO A 184 -4.43 19.14 -9.08
C PRO A 184 -2.98 19.24 -8.58
N ALA A 185 -2.34 18.11 -8.23
CA ALA A 185 -0.97 18.06 -7.74
C ALA A 185 0.06 18.44 -8.82
N ASP A 186 -0.28 18.22 -10.10
CA ASP A 186 0.60 18.53 -11.24
C ASP A 186 0.76 20.02 -11.49
N PHE A 187 -0.13 20.83 -10.91
CA PHE A 187 -0.08 22.29 -10.97
C PHE A 187 0.30 22.91 -9.64
N SER A 188 0.51 22.13 -8.57
CA SER A 188 0.50 22.68 -7.22
C SER A 188 1.79 22.44 -6.44
N ILE A 189 2.19 23.45 -5.67
CA ILE A 189 3.26 23.37 -4.67
C ILE A 189 2.70 23.52 -3.26
N MET A 190 3.35 22.86 -2.32
CA MET A 190 3.15 23.05 -0.89
C MET A 190 4.30 23.87 -0.32
N VAL A 191 3.96 25.05 0.22
CA VAL A 191 4.87 25.96 0.88
C VAL A 191 4.72 25.82 2.39
N SER A 192 5.82 25.57 3.09
CA SER A 192 5.84 25.41 4.55
C SER A 192 6.91 26.30 5.21
N ASN A 193 6.89 26.38 6.54
CA ASN A 193 7.70 27.29 7.37
C ASN A 193 7.29 28.77 7.26
N ILE A 194 6.00 29.03 7.02
CA ILE A 194 5.46 30.38 7.02
C ILE A 194 5.32 30.85 8.48
N PRO A 195 5.80 32.05 8.86
CA PRO A 195 5.68 32.55 10.24
C PRO A 195 4.21 32.65 10.68
N LYS A 196 3.91 32.20 11.90
CA LYS A 196 2.52 32.17 12.43
C LYS A 196 1.98 33.54 12.85
N ASN A 197 2.87 34.47 13.25
CA ASN A 197 2.51 35.75 13.87
C ASN A 197 2.66 36.94 12.92
N ILE A 198 2.16 36.85 11.69
CA ILE A 198 2.21 37.98 10.76
C ILE A 198 0.88 38.75 10.88
N PRO A 199 0.87 39.99 11.40
CA PRO A 199 -0.31 40.84 11.26
C PRO A 199 -0.55 41.07 9.76
N LYS A 200 -1.73 40.69 9.28
CA LYS A 200 -2.13 40.76 7.85
C LYS A 200 -1.40 39.79 6.90
N VAL A 201 -1.20 38.53 7.30
CA VAL A 201 -0.83 37.40 6.38
C VAL A 201 -1.52 37.50 5.01
N LYS A 202 -2.82 37.82 5.01
CA LYS A 202 -3.65 37.92 3.80
C LYS A 202 -3.19 39.01 2.82
N GLU A 203 -2.72 40.17 3.27
CA GLU A 203 -2.26 41.24 2.37
C GLU A 203 -0.87 40.90 1.79
N VAL A 204 0.03 40.39 2.62
CA VAL A 204 1.40 40.09 2.18
C VAL A 204 1.44 38.86 1.27
N LEU A 205 0.68 37.82 1.59
CA LEU A 205 0.51 36.68 0.69
C LEU A 205 -0.40 36.98 -0.49
N LYS A 206 -1.26 38.02 -0.44
CA LYS A 206 -1.91 38.51 -1.66
C LYS A 206 -0.90 39.11 -2.63
N ASN A 207 0.04 39.89 -2.11
CA ASN A 207 1.10 40.52 -2.91
C ASN A 207 2.11 39.52 -3.46
N LEU A 208 2.34 38.40 -2.78
CA LEU A 208 3.21 37.32 -3.25
C LEU A 208 2.47 36.25 -4.09
N PHE A 209 1.25 35.84 -3.70
CA PHE A 209 0.56 34.64 -4.22
C PHE A 209 -0.99 34.64 -4.16
N SER A 210 -1.69 35.77 -3.97
CA SER A 210 -3.18 35.86 -3.95
C SER A 210 -3.97 35.02 -2.90
N LEU A 211 -3.38 34.64 -1.76
CA LEU A 211 -3.98 33.65 -0.82
C LEU A 211 -4.99 34.19 0.22
N LYS A 212 -5.98 33.35 0.62
CA LYS A 212 -6.95 33.58 1.72
C LYS A 212 -6.59 32.75 2.97
N ALA A 213 -5.79 33.33 3.88
CA ALA A 213 -5.42 32.81 5.22
C ALA A 213 -4.52 31.55 5.24
N VAL A 214 -3.53 31.52 6.16
CA VAL A 214 -2.48 30.48 6.19
C VAL A 214 -2.11 30.12 7.63
N ILE A 215 -2.12 28.82 7.95
CA ILE A 215 -1.74 28.24 9.25
C ILE A 215 -0.31 27.65 9.14
N GLY A 216 0.66 28.49 8.75
CA GLY A 216 2.06 28.09 8.57
C GLY A 216 2.39 27.25 7.32
N ILE A 217 1.36 26.77 6.60
CA ILE A 217 1.47 26.01 5.35
C ILE A 217 0.45 26.54 4.35
N ALA A 218 0.86 26.73 3.10
CA ALA A 218 0.02 27.14 1.99
C ALA A 218 0.16 26.14 0.82
N ILE A 219 -0.93 25.95 0.09
CA ILE A 219 -0.94 25.22 -1.18
C ILE A 219 -1.19 26.26 -2.26
N ILE A 220 -0.35 26.27 -3.28
CA ILE A 220 -0.40 27.25 -4.38
C ILE A 220 -0.50 26.46 -5.67
N SER A 221 -1.57 26.66 -6.43
CA SER A 221 -1.78 26.08 -7.75
C SER A 221 -1.43 27.12 -8.82
N PHE A 222 -0.63 26.71 -9.79
CA PHE A 222 -0.21 27.50 -10.95
C PHE A 222 -1.13 27.26 -12.14
N GLU A 223 -1.03 28.11 -13.16
CA GLU A 223 -1.83 27.93 -14.36
C GLU A 223 -1.27 26.83 -15.25
N THR A 224 0.06 26.65 -15.26
CA THR A 224 0.75 25.62 -16.04
C THR A 224 1.74 24.84 -15.19
N GLU A 225 2.03 23.60 -15.58
CA GLU A 225 3.03 22.76 -14.93
C GLU A 225 4.45 23.37 -14.99
N GLN A 226 4.79 24.03 -16.09
CA GLN A 226 6.11 24.65 -16.28
C GLN A 226 6.39 25.74 -15.22
N GLU A 227 5.38 26.56 -14.90
CA GLU A 227 5.49 27.58 -13.83
C GLU A 227 5.78 26.95 -12.47
N LYS A 228 5.08 25.84 -12.15
CA LYS A 228 5.33 25.05 -10.93
C LYS A 228 6.77 24.56 -10.89
N ASP A 229 7.24 23.93 -11.97
CA ASP A 229 8.58 23.35 -12.04
C ASP A 229 9.69 24.39 -11.93
N GLU A 230 9.54 25.54 -12.58
CA GLU A 230 10.49 26.65 -12.43
C GLU A 230 10.65 27.09 -10.97
N VAL A 231 9.55 27.15 -10.21
CA VAL A 231 9.59 27.52 -8.79
C VAL A 231 10.25 26.42 -7.95
N LEU A 232 9.99 25.15 -8.27
CA LEU A 232 10.62 24.01 -7.59
C LEU A 232 12.13 23.96 -7.86
N GLU A 233 12.56 24.28 -9.08
CA GLU A 233 13.97 24.28 -9.45
C GLU A 233 14.75 25.42 -8.81
N LYS A 234 14.17 26.62 -8.75
CA LYS A 234 14.80 27.80 -8.12
C LYS A 234 15.01 27.57 -6.61
N ASN A 235 14.09 26.90 -5.92
CA ASN A 235 14.11 26.80 -4.44
C ASN A 235 14.63 25.46 -3.87
N LYS A 236 15.64 24.85 -4.49
CA LYS A 236 16.25 23.59 -4.01
C LYS A 236 17.09 23.83 -2.74
N ILE A 237 16.74 23.16 -1.63
CA ILE A 237 17.49 23.20 -0.37
C ILE A 237 18.15 21.85 -0.05
N ASN A 238 19.41 21.88 0.38
CA ASN A 238 20.11 20.68 0.80
C ASN A 238 19.60 20.16 2.17
N TYR A 239 19.60 18.84 2.35
CA TYR A 239 19.17 18.19 3.60
C TYR A 239 19.93 18.73 4.83
N LYS A 240 21.24 18.94 4.71
CA LYS A 240 22.08 19.50 5.79
C LYS A 240 21.63 20.92 6.18
N GLN A 241 21.31 21.77 5.21
CA GLN A 241 20.81 23.13 5.45
C GLN A 241 19.43 23.08 6.12
N ARG A 242 18.54 22.21 5.65
CA ARG A 242 17.22 21.99 6.26
C ARG A 242 17.34 21.56 7.72
N LEU A 243 18.28 20.66 8.03
CA LEU A 243 18.56 20.22 9.39
C LEU A 243 19.13 21.35 10.27
N LEU A 244 20.08 22.13 9.76
CA LEU A 244 20.64 23.30 10.47
C LEU A 244 19.56 24.36 10.76
N ASN A 245 18.71 24.64 9.77
CA ASN A 245 17.58 25.56 9.93
C ASN A 245 16.59 25.05 10.98
N PHE A 246 16.33 23.73 11.02
CA PHE A 246 15.47 23.12 12.04
C PHE A 246 16.00 23.37 13.46
N PHE A 247 17.30 23.15 13.70
CA PHE A 247 17.92 23.43 15.00
C PHE A 247 17.93 24.92 15.38
N LYS A 248 17.84 25.82 14.39
CA LYS A 248 17.73 27.27 14.58
C LYS A 248 16.28 27.78 14.63
N GLY A 249 15.30 26.90 14.86
CA GLY A 249 13.89 27.29 14.93
C GLY A 249 13.31 27.82 13.61
N GLY A 250 13.89 27.41 12.48
CA GLY A 250 13.49 27.82 11.13
C GLY A 250 14.15 29.09 10.60
N LEU A 251 15.03 29.73 11.39
CA LEU A 251 15.82 30.90 10.97
C LEU A 251 17.01 30.45 10.11
N SER A 252 17.27 31.20 9.03
CA SER A 252 18.32 30.87 8.07
C SER A 252 18.97 32.13 7.51
N LYS A 253 20.29 32.08 7.28
CA LYS A 253 20.96 33.12 6.48
C LYS A 253 20.45 33.05 5.03
N GLN A 254 20.39 34.19 4.34
CA GLN A 254 20.00 34.23 2.94
C GLN A 254 20.96 33.40 2.08
N TYR A 255 20.44 32.34 1.46
CA TYR A 255 21.10 31.57 0.41
C TYR A 255 20.75 32.19 -0.95
N SER A 256 21.71 32.26 -1.87
CA SER A 256 21.44 32.65 -3.26
C SER A 256 20.36 31.74 -3.84
N ASP A 257 19.41 32.32 -4.56
CA ASP A 257 18.33 31.63 -5.31
C ASP A 257 17.16 31.06 -4.51
N SER A 258 17.11 31.23 -3.18
CA SER A 258 15.98 30.74 -2.37
C SER A 258 14.97 31.83 -1.99
N ILE A 259 13.72 31.41 -1.83
CA ILE A 259 12.61 32.30 -1.49
C ILE A 259 12.56 32.48 0.03
N TYR A 260 12.77 33.72 0.48
CA TYR A 260 12.71 34.12 1.88
C TYR A 260 11.44 34.87 2.23
N TYR A 261 11.03 34.72 3.47
CA TYR A 261 10.04 35.57 4.09
C TYR A 261 10.40 35.85 5.56
N ILE A 262 10.67 37.11 5.89
CA ILE A 262 11.06 37.56 7.25
C ILE A 262 12.17 36.67 7.85
N ASP A 263 13.33 36.62 7.18
CA ASP A 263 14.53 35.85 7.58
C ASP A 263 14.32 34.33 7.73
N ARG A 264 13.19 33.82 7.24
CA ARG A 264 12.91 32.39 7.16
C ARG A 264 12.91 31.94 5.71
N HIS A 265 13.66 30.88 5.44
CA HIS A 265 13.58 30.16 4.19
C HIS A 265 12.24 29.43 4.10
N LEU A 266 11.50 29.66 3.01
CA LEU A 266 10.27 28.92 2.74
C LEU A 266 10.61 27.56 2.15
N TYR A 267 10.08 26.48 2.74
CA TYR A 267 10.28 25.15 2.16
C TYR A 267 9.19 24.89 1.14
N ILE A 268 9.61 24.80 -0.12
CA ILE A 268 8.73 24.51 -1.25
C ILE A 268 8.98 23.08 -1.71
N GLN A 269 7.91 22.33 -1.89
CA GLN A 269 7.90 20.98 -2.45
C GLN A 269 6.66 20.82 -3.31
N GLN A 270 6.64 19.85 -4.23
CA GLN A 270 5.43 19.50 -4.95
C GLN A 270 4.31 19.17 -3.94
N ALA A 271 3.11 19.69 -4.19
CA ALA A 271 1.97 19.38 -3.34
C ALA A 271 1.59 17.90 -3.55
N PRO A 272 1.29 17.15 -2.48
CA PRO A 272 0.66 15.85 -2.61
C PRO A 272 -0.77 16.02 -3.15
N GLU A 273 -1.39 14.94 -3.59
CA GLU A 273 -2.80 14.94 -3.97
C GLU A 273 -3.71 15.51 -2.86
N PRO A 274 -4.82 16.19 -3.20
CA PRO A 274 -5.74 16.75 -2.19
C PRO A 274 -6.24 15.71 -1.18
N ASN A 275 -6.59 14.51 -1.65
CA ASN A 275 -7.04 13.38 -0.84
C ASN A 275 -5.90 12.66 -0.09
N ASP A 276 -4.63 12.91 -0.44
CA ASP A 276 -3.46 12.39 0.26
C ASP A 276 -3.09 13.26 1.47
N ILE A 277 -3.57 14.50 1.54
CA ILE A 277 -3.28 15.40 2.66
C ILE A 277 -4.06 14.97 3.90
N ASP A 278 -3.32 14.77 4.99
CA ASP A 278 -3.93 14.61 6.30
C ASP A 278 -4.12 15.98 6.96
N TRP A 279 -5.29 16.58 6.71
CA TRP A 279 -5.64 17.92 7.18
C TRP A 279 -5.64 18.05 8.71
N GLU A 280 -5.79 16.95 9.46
CA GLU A 280 -5.74 16.95 10.92
C GLU A 280 -4.31 17.18 11.43
N PHE A 281 -3.31 16.61 10.74
CA PHE A 281 -1.91 16.62 11.20
C PHE A 281 -1.00 17.54 10.39
N ILE A 282 -1.51 18.19 9.33
CA ILE A 282 -0.71 19.08 8.50
C ILE A 282 -0.16 20.27 9.32
N ASN A 283 -0.98 20.83 10.21
CA ASN A 283 -0.66 21.98 11.07
C ASN A 283 0.28 21.66 12.26
N VAL A 284 0.48 20.38 12.59
CA VAL A 284 1.28 19.94 13.73
C VAL A 284 2.77 20.25 13.50
N GLU A 285 3.43 20.77 14.54
CA GLU A 285 4.84 21.17 14.48
C GLU A 285 5.78 19.98 14.27
N THR A 286 6.91 20.22 13.59
CA THR A 286 7.87 19.15 13.27
C THR A 286 8.49 18.53 14.53
N SER A 287 8.73 19.33 15.58
CA SER A 287 9.25 18.84 16.86
C SER A 287 8.32 17.83 17.52
N GLU A 288 7.01 18.08 17.50
CA GLU A 288 5.99 17.18 18.01
C GLU A 288 5.90 15.89 17.18
N LYS A 289 5.91 16.02 15.84
CA LYS A 289 5.96 14.87 14.92
C LYS A 289 7.14 13.95 15.22
N VAL A 290 8.34 14.51 15.46
CA VAL A 290 9.54 13.72 15.80
C VAL A 290 9.36 12.99 17.14
N LYS A 291 8.85 13.67 18.19
CA LYS A 291 8.56 13.05 19.49
C LYS A 291 7.58 11.88 19.36
N CYS A 292 6.48 12.09 18.63
CA CYS A 292 5.46 11.08 18.36
C CYS A 292 6.03 9.85 17.63
N ARG A 293 6.87 10.06 16.60
CA ARG A 293 7.53 8.97 15.86
C ARG A 293 8.52 8.20 16.72
N PHE A 294 9.28 8.88 17.56
CA PHE A 294 10.19 8.22 18.50
C PHE A 294 9.42 7.35 19.52
N LEU A 295 8.33 7.88 20.08
CA LEU A 295 7.46 7.11 20.97
C LEU A 295 6.83 5.90 20.26
N SER A 296 6.40 6.08 19.00
CA SER A 296 5.88 5.00 18.17
C SER A 296 6.92 3.91 17.90
N LEU A 297 8.19 4.28 17.71
CA LEU A 297 9.31 3.32 17.60
C LEU A 297 9.49 2.52 18.90
N ILE A 298 9.46 3.17 20.06
CA ILE A 298 9.54 2.47 21.36
C ILE A 298 8.37 1.48 21.50
N LYS A 299 7.14 1.93 21.23
CA LYS A 299 5.95 1.05 21.27
C LYS A 299 6.11 -0.15 20.32
N GLN A 300 6.66 0.07 19.13
CA GLN A 300 6.94 -1.00 18.17
C GLN A 300 7.96 -2.00 18.73
N ILE A 301 9.06 -1.54 19.33
CA ILE A 301 10.08 -2.42 19.93
C ILE A 301 9.48 -3.24 21.07
N ILE A 302 8.69 -2.62 21.95
CA ILE A 302 7.99 -3.32 23.04
C ILE A 302 7.05 -4.39 22.48
N LEU A 303 6.26 -4.05 21.46
CA LEU A 303 5.38 -5.02 20.78
C LEU A 303 6.19 -6.21 20.26
N MET A 304 7.28 -5.96 19.54
CA MET A 304 8.15 -7.02 19.01
C MET A 304 8.76 -7.90 20.09
N LEU A 305 9.28 -7.33 21.18
CA LEU A 305 9.85 -8.08 22.30
C LEU A 305 8.77 -8.90 23.03
N SER A 306 7.56 -8.37 23.15
CA SER A 306 6.43 -9.08 23.75
C SER A 306 5.99 -10.27 22.90
N SER A 307 5.85 -10.08 21.59
CA SER A 307 5.52 -11.16 20.65
C SER A 307 6.63 -12.22 20.63
N PHE A 308 7.90 -11.79 20.65
CA PHE A 308 9.05 -12.69 20.77
C PHE A 308 9.00 -13.55 22.01
N SER A 309 8.77 -12.93 23.17
CA SER A 309 8.74 -13.65 24.44
C SER A 309 7.61 -14.68 24.48
N VAL A 310 6.41 -14.31 24.03
CA VAL A 310 5.24 -15.21 24.01
C VAL A 310 5.43 -16.35 23.01
N ILE A 311 5.80 -16.05 21.76
CA ILE A 311 5.99 -17.07 20.73
C ILE A 311 7.15 -17.98 21.12
N SER A 312 8.24 -17.44 21.66
CA SER A 312 9.39 -18.25 22.10
C SER A 312 9.05 -19.15 23.27
N LEU A 313 8.25 -18.68 24.23
CA LEU A 313 7.79 -19.52 25.34
C LEU A 313 6.90 -20.66 24.85
N ILE A 314 5.99 -20.38 23.91
CA ILE A 314 5.12 -21.40 23.32
C ILE A 314 5.96 -22.43 22.54
N ALA A 315 6.87 -21.96 21.68
CA ALA A 315 7.74 -22.84 20.90
C ALA A 315 8.69 -23.66 21.79
N TYR A 316 9.19 -23.07 22.88
CA TYR A 316 9.99 -23.77 23.89
C TYR A 316 9.20 -24.85 24.60
N ALA A 317 8.00 -24.52 25.11
CA ALA A 317 7.12 -25.49 25.76
C ALA A 317 6.72 -26.62 24.80
N GLN A 318 6.48 -26.29 23.53
CA GLN A 318 6.19 -27.24 22.47
C GLN A 318 7.36 -28.21 22.26
N ALA A 319 8.57 -27.69 22.03
CA ALA A 319 9.76 -28.52 21.83
C ALA A 319 10.04 -29.44 23.03
N TYR A 320 9.87 -28.93 24.25
CA TYR A 320 10.03 -29.70 25.48
C TYR A 320 9.01 -30.85 25.61
N LEU A 321 7.72 -30.59 25.34
CA LEU A 321 6.67 -31.61 25.39
C LEU A 321 6.89 -32.72 24.36
N ILE A 322 7.38 -32.34 23.18
CA ILE A 322 7.73 -33.28 22.12
C ILE A 322 8.85 -34.20 22.57
N ASP A 323 9.97 -33.64 23.06
CA ASP A 323 11.13 -34.42 23.49
C ASP A 323 10.78 -35.38 24.64
N HIS A 324 10.04 -34.90 25.65
CA HIS A 324 9.63 -35.75 26.77
C HIS A 324 8.70 -36.89 26.34
N ALA A 325 7.75 -36.63 25.44
CA ALA A 325 6.85 -37.67 24.95
C ALA A 325 7.59 -38.74 24.13
N TYR A 326 8.60 -38.33 23.36
CA TYR A 326 9.43 -39.28 22.62
C TYR A 326 10.26 -40.17 23.53
N GLN A 327 10.92 -39.60 24.54
CA GLN A 327 11.71 -40.35 25.50
C GLN A 327 10.84 -41.37 26.27
N GLU A 328 9.62 -40.99 26.63
CA GLU A 328 8.66 -41.89 27.29
C GLU A 328 8.25 -43.06 26.37
N SER A 329 7.90 -42.79 25.11
CA SER A 329 7.51 -43.83 24.16
C SER A 329 8.65 -44.80 23.83
N LEU A 330 9.89 -44.31 23.73
CA LEU A 330 11.08 -45.14 23.51
C LEU A 330 11.34 -46.08 24.68
N GLY A 331 11.25 -45.58 25.92
CA GLY A 331 11.45 -46.39 27.12
C GLY A 331 10.44 -47.53 27.27
N ASN A 332 9.23 -47.37 26.72
CA ASN A 332 8.17 -48.36 26.78
C ASN A 332 8.13 -49.33 25.59
N HIS A 333 9.03 -49.19 24.60
CA HIS A 333 9.01 -49.95 23.35
C HIS A 333 7.63 -49.92 22.64
N GLU A 334 6.91 -48.79 22.75
CA GLU A 334 5.61 -48.63 22.09
C GLU A 334 5.79 -48.24 20.62
N ASP A 335 4.92 -48.76 19.75
CA ASP A 335 4.86 -48.34 18.34
C ASP A 335 4.61 -46.83 18.23
N LEU A 336 5.67 -46.09 17.91
CA LEU A 336 5.68 -44.62 17.86
C LEU A 336 4.63 -44.04 16.90
N GLU A 337 4.37 -44.70 15.77
CA GLU A 337 3.40 -44.23 14.77
C GLU A 337 1.94 -44.30 15.27
N ASN A 338 1.64 -45.27 16.13
CA ASN A 338 0.30 -45.47 16.66
C ASN A 338 0.08 -44.86 18.04
N ASN A 339 1.11 -44.28 18.64
CA ASN A 339 1.01 -43.69 19.97
C ASN A 339 0.05 -42.49 19.97
N GLN A 340 -1.04 -42.61 20.75
CA GLN A 340 -2.05 -41.58 20.87
C GLN A 340 -1.49 -40.28 21.45
N LYS A 341 -0.50 -40.35 22.36
CA LYS A 341 0.15 -39.16 22.93
C LYS A 341 0.85 -38.34 21.86
N ILE A 342 1.58 -39.01 20.94
CA ILE A 342 2.29 -38.36 19.83
C ILE A 342 1.29 -37.68 18.88
N LYS A 343 0.17 -38.34 18.55
CA LYS A 343 -0.89 -37.75 17.71
C LYS A 343 -1.51 -36.50 18.34
N VAL A 344 -1.75 -36.50 19.65
CA VAL A 344 -2.27 -35.34 20.39
C VAL A 344 -1.25 -34.18 20.35
N ILE A 345 0.03 -34.46 20.54
CA ILE A 345 1.09 -33.44 20.49
C ILE A 345 1.20 -32.83 19.09
N GLN A 346 1.20 -33.65 18.04
CA GLN A 346 1.19 -33.17 16.65
C GLN A 346 -0.02 -32.25 16.37
N PHE A 347 -1.20 -32.62 16.88
CA PHE A 347 -2.39 -31.78 16.75
C PHE A 347 -2.23 -30.43 17.48
N LEU A 348 -1.66 -30.42 18.69
CA LEU A 348 -1.37 -29.18 19.42
C LEU A 348 -0.39 -28.28 18.63
N ASN A 349 0.61 -28.85 17.97
CA ASN A 349 1.56 -28.10 17.13
C ASN A 349 0.87 -27.41 15.95
N TYR A 350 -0.06 -28.11 15.30
CA TYR A 350 -0.89 -27.51 14.24
C TYR A 350 -1.76 -26.37 14.79
N MET A 351 -2.34 -26.54 15.98
CA MET A 351 -3.14 -25.49 16.61
C MET A 351 -2.31 -24.25 16.97
N ILE A 352 -1.08 -24.43 17.48
CA ILE A 352 -0.16 -23.32 17.76
C ILE A 352 0.19 -22.56 16.47
N SER A 353 0.60 -23.28 15.43
CA SER A 353 0.92 -22.68 14.12
C SER A 353 -0.27 -21.90 13.55
N PHE A 354 -1.46 -22.47 13.66
CA PHE A 354 -2.70 -21.82 13.28
C PHE A 354 -2.95 -20.53 14.09
N ILE A 355 -2.82 -20.58 15.43
CA ILE A 355 -2.97 -19.41 16.30
C ILE A 355 -1.99 -18.30 15.92
N ILE A 356 -0.72 -18.63 15.66
CA ILE A 356 0.30 -17.65 15.24
C ILE A 356 -0.10 -16.99 13.92
N VAL A 357 -0.52 -17.77 12.92
CA VAL A 357 -0.95 -17.24 11.62
C VAL A 357 -2.19 -16.34 11.78
N PHE A 358 -3.16 -16.72 12.62
CA PHE A 358 -4.34 -15.90 12.91
C PHE A 358 -3.99 -14.61 13.64
N TYR A 359 -3.14 -14.67 14.66
CA TYR A 359 -2.64 -13.51 15.40
C TYR A 359 -1.97 -12.53 14.44
N ASN A 360 -1.06 -13.02 13.60
CA ASN A 360 -0.35 -12.21 12.61
C ASN A 360 -1.29 -11.64 11.54
N LYS A 361 -2.37 -12.34 11.16
CA LYS A 361 -3.29 -11.85 10.12
C LYS A 361 -4.28 -10.80 10.63
N PHE A 362 -4.81 -10.96 11.84
CA PHE A 362 -5.92 -10.15 12.33
C PHE A 362 -5.52 -9.15 13.41
N PHE A 363 -4.72 -9.57 14.39
CA PHE A 363 -4.45 -8.78 15.58
C PHE A 363 -3.24 -7.87 15.43
N LEU A 364 -2.14 -8.40 14.90
CA LEU A 364 -0.91 -7.61 14.72
C LEU A 364 -1.11 -6.38 13.83
N PRO A 365 -1.79 -6.45 12.65
CA PRO A 365 -2.03 -5.27 11.82
C PRO A 365 -2.87 -4.22 12.54
N TYR A 366 -3.84 -4.64 13.36
CA TYR A 366 -4.68 -3.73 14.13
C TYR A 366 -3.86 -2.93 15.15
N ILE A 367 -2.98 -3.59 15.92
CA ILE A 367 -2.11 -2.88 16.88
C ILE A 367 -1.13 -1.96 16.15
N VAL A 368 -0.46 -2.45 15.10
CA VAL A 368 0.55 -1.65 14.38
C VAL A 368 -0.10 -0.42 13.73
N HIS A 369 -1.33 -0.52 13.25
CA HIS A 369 -2.09 0.62 12.74
C HIS A 369 -2.27 1.69 13.83
N HIS A 370 -2.74 1.31 15.03
CA HIS A 370 -2.86 2.23 16.17
C HIS A 370 -1.53 2.87 16.58
N ILE A 371 -0.44 2.11 16.55
CA ILE A 371 0.91 2.63 16.83
C ILE A 371 1.33 3.69 15.80
N VAL A 372 0.94 3.51 14.53
CA VAL A 372 1.31 4.38 13.42
C VAL A 372 0.42 5.61 13.32
N ASP A 373 -0.87 5.52 13.66
CA ASP A 373 -1.77 6.68 13.77
C ASP A 373 -1.25 7.72 14.77
N CYS A 374 -0.54 7.28 15.81
CA CYS A 374 0.11 8.16 16.78
C CYS A 374 1.23 9.03 16.18
N GLU A 375 1.74 8.75 14.97
CA GLU A 375 2.91 9.42 14.38
C GLU A 375 2.60 10.77 13.72
N LYS A 376 1.32 11.10 13.54
CA LYS A 376 0.86 12.39 12.98
C LYS A 376 1.50 12.74 11.65
N TRP A 377 1.44 11.83 10.68
CA TRP A 377 1.93 12.08 9.33
C TRP A 377 1.06 13.11 8.60
N SER A 378 1.69 14.01 7.85
CA SER A 378 0.97 15.06 7.10
C SER A 378 0.36 14.57 5.79
N THR A 379 0.75 13.37 5.34
CA THR A 379 0.15 12.73 4.18
C THR A 379 -0.14 11.26 4.44
N LYS A 380 -1.20 10.76 3.83
CA LYS A 380 -1.67 9.37 3.93
C LYS A 380 -0.70 8.40 3.28
N THR A 381 -0.01 8.80 2.22
CA THR A 381 1.05 8.02 1.58
C THR A 381 2.19 7.75 2.56
N LYS A 382 2.64 8.77 3.31
CA LYS A 382 3.70 8.59 4.34
C LYS A 382 3.22 7.76 5.53
N LEU A 383 1.97 7.92 5.95
CA LEU A 383 1.34 7.06 6.96
C LEU A 383 1.36 5.60 6.50
N ASN A 384 0.92 5.31 5.27
CA ASN A 384 0.91 3.98 4.68
C ASN A 384 2.33 3.40 4.50
N ILE A 385 3.34 4.22 4.17
CA ILE A 385 4.75 3.80 4.12
C ILE A 385 5.22 3.34 5.50
N SER A 386 4.98 4.16 6.54
CA SER A 386 5.39 3.82 7.91
C SER A 386 4.67 2.56 8.40
N TYR A 387 3.37 2.47 8.13
CA TYR A 387 2.55 1.31 8.46
C TYR A 387 3.03 0.04 7.76
N ALA A 388 3.24 0.09 6.44
CA ALA A 388 3.74 -1.04 5.67
C ALA A 388 5.09 -1.53 6.20
N ARG A 389 6.06 -0.63 6.38
CA ARG A 389 7.41 -0.98 6.86
C ARG A 389 7.39 -1.65 8.23
N LYS A 390 6.69 -1.06 9.20
CA LYS A 390 6.62 -1.62 10.56
C LYS A 390 5.87 -2.94 10.59
N LEU A 391 4.78 -3.04 9.84
CA LEU A 391 3.99 -4.26 9.77
C LEU A 391 4.76 -5.39 9.07
N SER A 392 5.46 -5.13 7.96
CA SER A 392 6.33 -6.10 7.30
C SER A 392 7.40 -6.66 8.23
N LEU A 393 8.10 -5.77 8.95
CA LEU A 393 9.12 -6.16 9.93
C LEU A 393 8.52 -7.02 11.04
N ALA A 394 7.37 -6.61 11.58
CA ALA A 394 6.72 -7.33 12.66
C ALA A 394 6.24 -8.72 12.23
N LEU A 395 5.62 -8.79 11.05
CA LEU A 395 5.14 -10.03 10.47
C LEU A 395 6.29 -10.99 10.13
N PHE A 396 7.37 -10.49 9.51
CA PHE A 396 8.52 -11.33 9.15
C PHE A 396 9.24 -11.84 10.40
N ASN A 397 9.47 -10.99 11.38
CA ASN A 397 10.11 -11.41 12.63
C ASN A 397 9.25 -12.50 13.29
N ASN A 398 7.96 -12.24 13.54
CA ASN A 398 7.05 -13.20 14.21
C ASN A 398 6.87 -14.52 13.48
N THR A 399 7.01 -14.55 12.15
CA THR A 399 6.80 -15.77 11.36
C THR A 399 8.10 -16.51 11.04
N ALA A 400 9.21 -15.80 10.83
CA ALA A 400 10.46 -16.42 10.37
C ALA A 400 11.55 -16.43 11.44
N LEU A 401 11.84 -15.27 12.03
CA LEU A 401 13.04 -15.13 12.87
C LEU A 401 12.86 -15.77 14.25
N ILE A 402 11.65 -15.74 14.82
CA ILE A 402 11.41 -16.27 16.16
C ILE A 402 11.48 -17.79 16.15
N THR A 403 10.79 -18.41 15.20
CA THR A 403 10.83 -19.87 15.00
C THR A 403 12.24 -20.33 14.67
N PHE A 404 12.92 -19.63 13.76
CA PHE A 404 14.33 -19.85 13.46
C PHE A 404 15.22 -19.80 14.72
N ILE A 405 15.14 -18.73 15.52
CA ILE A 405 15.96 -18.58 16.73
C ILE A 405 15.66 -19.71 17.72
N VAL A 406 14.38 -20.03 17.95
CA VAL A 406 14.02 -21.01 18.97
C VAL A 406 14.40 -22.42 18.53
N GLU A 407 13.89 -22.87 17.39
CA GLU A 407 14.06 -24.25 16.95
C GLU A 407 15.52 -24.57 16.61
N ILE A 408 16.25 -23.62 16.01
CA ILE A 408 17.62 -23.85 15.59
C ILE A 408 18.63 -23.46 16.67
N ILE A 409 18.59 -22.22 17.17
CA ILE A 409 19.65 -21.74 18.07
C ILE A 409 19.51 -22.34 19.47
N PHE A 410 18.28 -22.50 19.99
CA PHE A 410 18.09 -23.05 21.34
C PHE A 410 17.97 -24.57 21.38
N PHE A 411 17.27 -25.18 20.42
CA PHE A 411 17.01 -26.63 20.44
C PHE A 411 17.86 -27.44 19.46
N ASN A 412 18.55 -26.82 18.49
CA ASN A 412 19.22 -27.52 17.40
C ASN A 412 18.31 -28.55 16.70
N ASN A 413 17.00 -28.28 16.65
CA ASN A 413 15.99 -29.17 16.09
C ASN A 413 15.63 -28.74 14.66
N TYR A 414 16.49 -29.11 13.73
CA TYR A 414 16.35 -28.74 12.32
C TYR A 414 15.23 -29.53 11.61
N TYR A 415 15.18 -30.84 11.85
CA TYR A 415 14.34 -31.82 11.15
C TYR A 415 13.85 -32.94 12.07
N GLY A 416 13.98 -32.77 13.39
CA GLY A 416 13.63 -33.78 14.37
C GLY A 416 12.15 -34.16 14.30
N ILE A 417 11.88 -35.35 14.81
CA ILE A 417 10.57 -35.98 14.75
C ILE A 417 9.58 -35.17 15.59
N GLY A 418 8.34 -35.03 15.09
CA GLY A 418 7.25 -34.34 15.78
C GLY A 418 7.03 -32.89 15.33
N GLY A 419 7.87 -32.38 14.42
CA GLY A 419 7.74 -31.04 13.86
C GLY A 419 8.96 -30.17 14.14
N GLY A 420 10.14 -30.60 13.68
CA GLY A 420 11.29 -29.69 13.58
C GLY A 420 11.03 -28.53 12.62
N MET A 421 11.97 -27.58 12.57
CA MET A 421 11.81 -26.31 11.84
C MET A 421 11.33 -26.47 10.40
N ILE A 422 11.88 -27.44 9.67
CA ILE A 422 11.47 -27.68 8.27
C ILE A 422 9.98 -28.01 8.15
N TYR A 423 9.42 -28.81 9.08
CA TYR A 423 8.00 -29.15 9.07
C TYR A 423 7.14 -27.96 9.46
N SER A 424 7.46 -27.32 10.59
CA SER A 424 6.75 -26.16 11.12
C SER A 424 6.61 -25.10 10.01
N GLU A 425 7.73 -24.74 9.38
CA GLU A 425 7.77 -23.72 8.36
C GLU A 425 7.11 -24.12 7.05
N TYR A 426 7.20 -25.40 6.67
CA TYR A 426 6.46 -25.91 5.51
C TYR A 426 4.94 -25.73 5.68
N TYR A 427 4.39 -26.00 6.86
CA TYR A 427 2.97 -25.75 7.12
C TYR A 427 2.66 -24.25 7.16
N VAL A 428 3.56 -23.43 7.69
CA VAL A 428 3.43 -21.96 7.63
C VAL A 428 3.38 -21.47 6.18
N PHE A 429 4.15 -22.04 5.25
CA PHE A 429 4.04 -21.74 3.81
C PHE A 429 2.63 -22.04 3.26
N ILE A 430 2.10 -23.23 3.54
CA ILE A 430 0.76 -23.63 3.11
C ILE A 430 -0.30 -22.67 3.69
N LEU A 431 -0.25 -22.43 5.00
CA LEU A 431 -1.21 -21.55 5.68
C LEU A 431 -1.12 -20.12 5.15
N ASN A 432 0.07 -19.60 4.91
CA ASN A 432 0.28 -18.27 4.31
C ASN A 432 -0.20 -18.19 2.85
N ALA A 433 -0.24 -19.30 2.11
CA ALA A 433 -0.78 -19.32 0.77
C ALA A 433 -2.31 -19.19 0.76
N PHE A 434 -3.00 -19.94 1.62
CA PHE A 434 -4.46 -20.04 1.57
C PHE A 434 -5.20 -19.10 2.52
N ILE A 435 -4.75 -18.95 3.77
CA ILE A 435 -5.49 -18.17 4.78
C ILE A 435 -5.69 -16.70 4.34
N PRO A 436 -4.68 -15.97 3.84
CA PRO A 436 -4.89 -14.60 3.39
C PRO A 436 -5.94 -14.49 2.27
N ALA A 437 -5.88 -15.37 1.27
CA ALA A 437 -6.84 -15.37 0.16
C ALA A 437 -8.26 -15.68 0.65
N LEU A 438 -8.42 -16.71 1.49
CA LEU A 438 -9.71 -17.08 2.10
C LEU A 438 -10.28 -15.96 2.97
N ALA A 439 -9.45 -15.34 3.81
CA ALA A 439 -9.85 -14.21 4.65
C ALA A 439 -10.36 -13.02 3.81
N TRP A 440 -9.79 -12.82 2.62
CA TRP A 440 -10.23 -11.77 1.69
C TRP A 440 -11.47 -12.16 0.87
N ILE A 441 -11.68 -13.43 0.57
CA ILE A 441 -12.91 -13.91 -0.07
C ILE A 441 -14.10 -13.78 0.89
N ILE A 442 -13.92 -14.23 2.14
CA ILE A 442 -14.93 -14.15 3.20
C ILE A 442 -15.17 -12.69 3.59
N ASP A 443 -14.09 -11.92 3.73
CA ASP A 443 -14.10 -10.50 4.09
C ASP A 443 -14.91 -10.21 5.36
N PRO A 444 -14.43 -10.67 6.53
CA PRO A 444 -15.16 -10.57 7.79
C PRO A 444 -15.52 -9.13 8.17
N TRP A 445 -14.72 -8.16 7.73
CA TRP A 445 -14.97 -6.73 7.95
C TRP A 445 -16.21 -6.23 7.22
N SER A 446 -16.45 -6.66 5.98
CA SER A 446 -17.69 -6.35 5.27
C SER A 446 -18.90 -6.98 5.93
N ILE A 447 -18.78 -8.22 6.42
CA ILE A 447 -19.88 -8.91 7.13
C ILE A 447 -20.24 -8.12 8.39
N LEU A 448 -19.25 -7.73 9.19
CA LEU A 448 -19.46 -6.95 10.41
C LEU A 448 -20.06 -5.57 10.10
N LYS A 449 -19.55 -4.87 9.07
CA LYS A 449 -20.07 -3.55 8.64
C LYS A 449 -21.51 -3.65 8.14
N ASN A 450 -21.84 -4.69 7.35
CA ASN A 450 -23.20 -4.95 6.86
C ASN A 450 -24.17 -5.28 7.99
N TYR A 451 -23.73 -6.03 9.01
CA TYR A 451 -24.53 -6.28 10.20
C TYR A 451 -24.85 -4.97 10.95
N LYS A 452 -23.83 -4.14 11.21
CA LYS A 452 -24.01 -2.81 11.83
C LYS A 452 -24.95 -1.93 11.00
N ARG A 453 -24.77 -1.89 9.67
CA ARG A 453 -25.62 -1.15 8.74
C ARG A 453 -27.08 -1.57 8.83
N LYS A 454 -27.37 -2.88 8.75
CA LYS A 454 -28.74 -3.41 8.88
C LYS A 454 -29.37 -3.08 10.23
N LYS A 455 -28.59 -3.15 11.32
CA LYS A 455 -29.05 -2.82 12.67
C LYS A 455 -29.46 -1.35 12.78
N GLU A 456 -28.64 -0.43 12.27
CA GLU A 456 -28.92 1.01 12.37
C GLU A 456 -30.03 1.47 11.42
N VAL A 457 -30.08 0.95 10.19
CA VAL A 457 -31.17 1.24 9.23
C VAL A 457 -32.53 0.79 9.78
N ARG A 458 -32.59 -0.33 10.52
CA ARG A 458 -33.83 -0.80 11.16
C ARG A 458 -34.37 0.13 12.24
N LYS A 459 -33.54 0.99 12.84
CA LYS A 459 -34.00 2.00 13.80
C LYS A 459 -34.77 3.13 13.11
N GLY A 460 -34.56 3.35 11.80
CA GLY A 460 -35.20 4.42 11.04
C GLY A 460 -34.99 5.78 11.71
N ASN A 461 -36.09 6.43 12.08
CA ASN A 461 -36.10 7.74 12.74
C ASN A 461 -35.60 7.71 14.21
N GLN A 462 -35.42 6.53 14.80
CA GLN A 462 -34.84 6.37 16.15
C GLN A 462 -33.30 6.27 16.13
N SER A 463 -32.68 6.38 14.95
CA SER A 463 -31.21 6.39 14.85
C SER A 463 -30.63 7.66 15.49
N SER A 464 -29.67 7.49 16.38
CA SER A 464 -28.93 8.59 17.01
C SER A 464 -27.70 9.04 16.21
N LEU A 465 -27.48 8.46 15.04
CA LEU A 465 -26.34 8.79 14.18
C LEU A 465 -26.57 10.13 13.46
N THR A 466 -25.51 10.89 13.31
CA THR A 466 -25.48 12.04 12.40
C THR A 466 -25.52 11.58 10.95
N GLN A 467 -25.89 12.47 10.02
CA GLN A 467 -25.84 12.20 8.58
C GLN A 467 -24.43 11.79 8.12
N LEU A 468 -23.38 12.42 8.66
CA LEU A 468 -21.99 12.05 8.35
C LEU A 468 -21.65 10.61 8.79
N GLU A 469 -22.02 10.22 10.00
CA GLU A 469 -21.80 8.86 10.52
C GLU A 469 -22.59 7.82 9.71
N ALA A 470 -23.83 8.16 9.33
CA ALA A 470 -24.66 7.31 8.46
C ALA A 470 -24.02 7.13 7.08
N ASN A 471 -23.49 8.20 6.48
CA ASN A 471 -22.76 8.14 5.22
C ASN A 471 -21.54 7.20 5.33
N LEU A 472 -20.71 7.35 6.36
CA LEU A 472 -19.54 6.50 6.60
C LEU A 472 -19.91 5.02 6.85
N LEU A 473 -21.04 4.76 7.53
CA LEU A 473 -21.55 3.42 7.77
C LEU A 473 -22.09 2.76 6.48
N MET A 474 -22.67 3.56 5.59
CA MET A 474 -23.23 3.10 4.31
C MET A 474 -22.16 2.82 3.25
N GLU A 475 -20.98 3.45 3.32
CA GLU A 475 -19.83 3.13 2.46
C GLU A 475 -19.34 1.68 2.63
N PHE A 476 -18.60 1.15 1.64
CA PHE A 476 -17.86 -0.11 1.81
C PHE A 476 -16.69 0.06 2.80
N PRO A 477 -16.07 -1.02 3.31
CA PRO A 477 -14.85 -0.90 4.09
C PRO A 477 -13.73 -0.20 3.31
N ASP A 478 -12.87 0.52 4.03
CA ASP A 478 -11.79 1.31 3.43
C ASP A 478 -10.67 0.39 2.89
N TYR A 479 -10.08 0.79 1.77
CA TYR A 479 -8.92 0.11 1.20
C TYR A 479 -7.61 0.65 1.78
N THR A 480 -6.94 -0.14 2.62
CA THR A 480 -5.64 0.24 3.22
C THR A 480 -4.48 -0.39 2.47
N MET A 481 -3.84 0.40 1.62
CA MET A 481 -2.79 -0.06 0.71
C MET A 481 -1.53 -0.54 1.44
N GLY A 482 -1.13 0.14 2.53
CA GLY A 482 0.05 -0.25 3.31
C GLY A 482 -0.04 -1.66 3.90
N LYS A 483 -1.25 -2.11 4.30
CA LYS A 483 -1.48 -3.49 4.77
C LYS A 483 -1.19 -4.51 3.67
N ARG A 484 -1.56 -4.19 2.44
CA ARG A 484 -1.43 -5.10 1.29
C ARG A 484 0.04 -5.31 0.93
N TYR A 485 0.79 -4.22 0.87
CA TYR A 485 2.23 -4.29 0.70
C TYR A 485 2.89 -5.09 1.83
N ALA A 486 2.48 -4.89 3.08
CA ALA A 486 3.05 -5.63 4.20
C ALA A 486 2.81 -7.15 4.12
N ASP A 487 1.59 -7.56 3.75
CA ASP A 487 1.24 -8.97 3.55
C ASP A 487 2.13 -9.61 2.46
N VAL A 488 2.31 -8.93 1.32
CA VAL A 488 3.14 -9.45 0.21
C VAL A 488 4.62 -9.47 0.60
N MET A 489 5.11 -8.40 1.23
CA MET A 489 6.50 -8.27 1.66
C MET A 489 6.88 -9.38 2.65
N LYS A 490 6.00 -9.68 3.63
CA LYS A 490 6.19 -10.80 4.55
C LYS A 490 6.42 -12.10 3.78
N THR A 491 5.55 -12.41 2.81
CA THR A 491 5.66 -13.63 2.01
C THR A 491 6.97 -13.65 1.20
N MET A 492 7.36 -12.52 0.60
CA MET A 492 8.63 -12.43 -0.13
C MET A 492 9.83 -12.67 0.78
N TRP A 493 9.96 -11.93 1.89
CA TRP A 493 11.06 -12.11 2.84
C TRP A 493 11.10 -13.51 3.44
N PHE A 494 9.95 -14.05 3.85
CA PHE A 494 9.83 -15.41 4.36
C PHE A 494 10.29 -16.47 3.35
N THR A 495 9.87 -16.32 2.09
CA THR A 495 10.25 -17.27 1.03
C THR A 495 11.73 -17.20 0.72
N PHE A 496 12.28 -16.00 0.55
CA PHE A 496 13.71 -15.86 0.23
C PHE A 496 14.59 -16.37 1.37
N PHE A 497 14.18 -16.15 2.61
CA PHE A 497 14.87 -16.66 3.80
C PHE A 497 14.89 -18.19 3.86
N PHE A 498 13.74 -18.86 3.69
CA PHE A 498 13.67 -20.33 3.81
C PHE A 498 13.89 -21.10 2.50
N SER A 499 13.89 -20.46 1.33
CA SER A 499 14.00 -21.14 0.04
C SER A 499 15.24 -22.04 -0.15
N PRO A 500 16.42 -21.77 0.46
CA PRO A 500 17.54 -22.71 0.37
C PRO A 500 17.31 -24.01 1.14
N VAL A 501 16.53 -23.95 2.23
CA VAL A 501 16.27 -25.06 3.16
C VAL A 501 15.02 -25.83 2.75
N ILE A 502 13.96 -25.11 2.38
CA ILE A 502 12.63 -25.61 2.03
C ILE A 502 12.25 -25.13 0.61
N PRO A 503 12.86 -25.67 -0.46
CA PRO A 503 12.59 -25.25 -1.82
C PRO A 503 11.10 -25.28 -2.22
N GLN A 504 10.36 -26.28 -1.72
CA GLN A 504 8.92 -26.44 -1.93
C GLN A 504 8.10 -25.23 -1.44
N GLY A 505 8.58 -24.51 -0.42
CA GLY A 505 7.93 -23.30 0.09
C GLY A 505 7.74 -22.23 -0.99
N THR A 506 8.67 -22.18 -1.97
CA THR A 506 8.57 -21.26 -3.11
C THR A 506 7.33 -21.51 -3.96
N VAL A 507 6.93 -22.78 -4.14
CA VAL A 507 5.72 -23.15 -4.89
C VAL A 507 4.48 -22.62 -4.19
N TRP A 508 4.39 -22.86 -2.88
CA TRP A 508 3.27 -22.38 -2.07
C TRP A 508 3.17 -20.86 -2.04
N SER A 509 4.30 -20.15 -1.98
CA SER A 509 4.32 -18.69 -2.06
C SER A 509 3.86 -18.15 -3.42
N ILE A 510 4.20 -18.80 -4.54
CA ILE A 510 3.68 -18.43 -5.86
C ILE A 510 2.16 -18.57 -5.90
N VAL A 511 1.63 -19.71 -5.43
CA VAL A 511 0.19 -19.95 -5.33
C VAL A 511 -0.47 -18.88 -4.44
N GLY A 512 0.13 -18.59 -3.30
CA GLY A 512 -0.36 -17.58 -2.35
C GLY A 512 -0.46 -16.19 -2.94
N VAL A 513 0.63 -15.68 -3.54
CA VAL A 513 0.66 -14.33 -4.15
C VAL A 513 -0.26 -14.26 -5.38
N PHE A 514 -0.36 -15.34 -6.15
CA PHE A 514 -1.30 -15.41 -7.28
C PHE A 514 -2.76 -15.33 -6.83
N LEU A 515 -3.16 -16.14 -5.84
CA LEU A 515 -4.51 -16.07 -5.26
C LEU A 515 -4.77 -14.71 -4.61
N TYR A 516 -3.78 -14.14 -3.95
CA TYR A 516 -3.85 -12.81 -3.37
C TYR A 516 -4.12 -11.73 -4.42
N TYR A 517 -3.45 -11.79 -5.58
CA TYR A 517 -3.63 -10.83 -6.66
C TYR A 517 -5.09 -10.74 -7.12
N PHE A 518 -5.74 -11.89 -7.41
CA PHE A 518 -7.13 -11.90 -7.87
C PHE A 518 -8.12 -11.52 -6.77
N THR A 519 -7.92 -12.04 -5.56
CA THR A 519 -8.82 -11.76 -4.43
C THR A 519 -8.74 -10.32 -3.97
N ASP A 520 -7.55 -9.71 -3.97
CA ASP A 520 -7.37 -8.29 -3.68
C ASP A 520 -8.00 -7.40 -4.75
N LYS A 521 -7.73 -7.67 -6.03
CA LYS A 521 -8.30 -6.90 -7.15
C LYS A 521 -9.82 -6.96 -7.17
N TYR A 522 -10.40 -8.13 -6.91
CA TYR A 522 -11.85 -8.28 -6.77
C TYR A 522 -12.40 -7.44 -5.60
N ASN A 523 -11.73 -7.44 -4.46
CA ASN A 523 -12.15 -6.64 -3.31
C ASN A 523 -12.03 -5.14 -3.57
N LEU A 524 -10.94 -4.68 -4.18
CA LEU A 524 -10.74 -3.27 -4.54
C LEU A 524 -11.91 -2.77 -5.39
N ILE A 525 -12.24 -3.49 -6.45
CA ILE A 525 -13.24 -3.08 -7.43
C ILE A 525 -14.67 -3.16 -6.88
N PHE A 526 -15.01 -4.25 -6.19
CA PHE A 526 -16.42 -4.56 -5.89
C PHE A 526 -16.81 -4.45 -4.41
N ARG A 527 -15.86 -4.39 -3.48
CA ARG A 527 -16.14 -4.47 -2.03
C ARG A 527 -15.43 -3.42 -1.19
N ARG A 528 -14.78 -2.44 -1.81
CA ARG A 528 -14.01 -1.42 -1.10
C ARG A 528 -14.33 -0.04 -1.61
N THR A 529 -14.14 0.93 -0.73
CA THR A 529 -14.16 2.34 -1.06
C THR A 529 -12.73 2.87 -0.96
N VAL A 530 -12.25 3.50 -2.01
CA VAL A 530 -10.97 4.21 -2.02
C VAL A 530 -11.23 5.66 -1.64
N LYS A 531 -10.60 6.12 -0.56
CA LYS A 531 -10.73 7.49 -0.07
C LYS A 531 -9.53 8.37 -0.37
N GLU A 532 -8.37 7.73 -0.51
CA GLU A 532 -7.08 8.39 -0.53
C GLU A 532 -6.41 8.02 -1.86
N SER A 533 -5.87 9.02 -2.55
CA SER A 533 -5.01 8.82 -3.71
C SER A 533 -3.57 8.63 -3.21
N ILE A 534 -3.09 7.39 -3.26
CA ILE A 534 -1.75 7.07 -2.76
C ILE A 534 -0.72 7.34 -3.87
N GLY A 535 0.31 8.13 -3.53
CA GLY A 535 1.39 8.45 -4.46
C GLY A 535 2.36 7.29 -4.69
N LYS A 536 3.16 7.40 -5.75
CA LYS A 536 4.22 6.44 -6.15
C LYS A 536 5.23 6.10 -5.04
N GLN A 537 5.46 7.04 -4.11
CA GLN A 537 6.47 6.90 -3.05
C GLN A 537 6.28 5.62 -2.24
N LEU A 538 5.02 5.20 -1.99
CA LEU A 538 4.76 3.95 -1.28
C LEU A 538 5.35 2.75 -2.03
N THR A 539 5.09 2.63 -3.34
CA THR A 539 5.63 1.53 -4.13
C THR A 539 7.15 1.54 -4.16
N MET A 540 7.77 2.71 -4.34
CA MET A 540 9.22 2.84 -4.42
C MET A 540 9.91 2.42 -3.12
N GLU A 541 9.37 2.82 -1.97
CA GLU A 541 9.84 2.37 -0.67
C GLU A 541 9.68 0.85 -0.50
N MET A 542 8.58 0.27 -0.99
CA MET A 542 8.38 -1.18 -0.93
C MET A 542 9.33 -1.93 -1.86
N ILE A 543 9.72 -1.38 -3.03
CA ILE A 543 10.75 -1.98 -3.88
C ILE A 543 12.11 -1.93 -3.18
N ASN A 544 12.46 -0.83 -2.51
CA ASN A 544 13.68 -0.76 -1.70
C ASN A 544 13.68 -1.82 -0.59
N LEU A 545 12.53 -2.05 0.05
CA LEU A 545 12.38 -3.14 1.04
C LEU A 545 12.44 -4.53 0.40
N LEU A 546 11.97 -4.70 -0.83
CA LEU A 546 12.02 -5.97 -1.55
C LEU A 546 13.47 -6.39 -1.86
N GLU A 547 14.39 -5.44 -2.05
CA GLU A 547 15.82 -5.75 -2.28
C GLU A 547 16.48 -6.44 -1.08
N TYR A 548 15.93 -6.30 0.13
CA TYR A 548 16.39 -7.08 1.29
C TYR A 548 16.17 -8.58 1.12
N CYS A 549 15.28 -9.03 0.20
CA CYS A 549 15.20 -10.43 -0.20
C CYS A 549 16.56 -10.99 -0.62
N ILE A 550 17.38 -10.19 -1.31
CA ILE A 550 18.73 -10.60 -1.75
C ILE A 550 19.62 -10.89 -0.55
N VAL A 551 19.51 -10.10 0.53
CA VAL A 551 20.24 -10.33 1.79
C VAL A 551 19.65 -11.50 2.56
N PHE A 552 18.33 -11.62 2.67
CA PHE A 552 17.70 -12.75 3.38
C PHE A 552 17.98 -14.09 2.71
N HIS A 553 18.21 -14.08 1.40
CA HIS A 553 18.62 -15.26 0.64
C HIS A 553 20.07 -15.70 0.89
N THR A 554 20.89 -14.85 1.49
CA THR A 554 22.30 -15.16 1.69
C THR A 554 22.51 -16.29 2.69
N VAL A 555 23.68 -16.89 2.57
CA VAL A 555 24.10 -18.18 3.12
C VAL A 555 24.26 -18.18 4.65
N LEU A 556 23.84 -17.13 5.37
CA LEU A 556 23.89 -17.08 6.83
C LEU A 556 23.07 -18.23 7.45
N LEU A 557 21.94 -18.58 6.84
CA LEU A 557 21.13 -19.72 7.27
C LEU A 557 21.89 -21.04 7.13
N ILE A 558 22.54 -21.27 5.99
CA ILE A 558 23.33 -22.48 5.73
C ILE A 558 24.54 -22.55 6.68
N TYR A 559 25.21 -21.43 6.95
CA TYR A 559 26.27 -21.40 7.96
C TYR A 559 25.77 -21.87 9.33
N ILE A 560 24.62 -21.35 9.77
CA ILE A 560 24.04 -21.72 11.07
C ILE A 560 23.62 -23.20 11.10
N LEU A 561 23.21 -23.76 9.96
CA LEU A 561 22.83 -25.17 9.85
C LEU A 561 24.03 -26.13 9.88
N PHE A 562 25.14 -25.78 9.23
CA PHE A 562 26.25 -26.71 9.00
C PHE A 562 27.54 -26.36 9.73
N ASN A 563 27.60 -25.20 10.39
CA ASN A 563 28.77 -24.68 11.09
C ASN A 563 30.05 -24.56 10.21
N GLU A 564 29.89 -24.53 8.88
CA GLU A 564 30.98 -24.38 7.91
C GLU A 564 30.89 -23.03 7.18
N LEU A 565 31.91 -22.19 7.33
CA LEU A 565 32.07 -20.94 6.56
C LEU A 565 32.90 -21.20 5.31
N ASN A 566 32.23 -21.35 4.16
CA ASN A 566 32.90 -21.19 2.89
C ASN A 566 33.20 -19.70 2.65
N VAL A 567 34.43 -19.35 2.25
CA VAL A 567 34.82 -17.97 1.89
C VAL A 567 33.85 -17.35 0.89
N LEU A 568 33.38 -18.17 -0.04
CA LEU A 568 32.39 -17.80 -1.04
C LEU A 568 31.09 -17.25 -0.41
N ASN A 569 30.61 -17.84 0.69
CA ASN A 569 29.40 -17.43 1.39
C ASN A 569 29.54 -16.03 2.01
N ILE A 570 30.71 -15.74 2.58
CA ILE A 570 31.02 -14.43 3.16
C ILE A 570 31.08 -13.37 2.06
N VAL A 571 31.76 -13.67 0.95
CA VAL A 571 31.81 -12.76 -0.20
C VAL A 571 30.40 -12.44 -0.70
N PHE A 572 29.51 -13.43 -0.80
CA PHE A 572 28.13 -13.19 -1.21
C PHE A 572 27.34 -12.37 -0.22
N PHE A 573 27.47 -12.63 1.07
CA PHE A 573 26.83 -11.80 2.09
C PHE A 573 27.26 -10.33 1.97
N VAL A 574 28.56 -10.07 1.79
CA VAL A 574 29.09 -8.71 1.61
C VAL A 574 28.57 -8.08 0.32
N VAL A 575 28.57 -8.80 -0.80
CA VAL A 575 28.03 -8.30 -2.08
C VAL A 575 26.56 -7.94 -1.95
N SER A 576 25.74 -8.82 -1.37
CA SER A 576 24.32 -8.56 -1.14
C SER A 576 24.08 -7.36 -0.23
N ALA A 577 24.87 -7.22 0.85
CA ALA A 577 24.78 -6.08 1.74
C ALA A 577 25.16 -4.77 1.03
N VAL A 578 26.21 -4.78 0.20
CA VAL A 578 26.60 -3.62 -0.61
C VAL A 578 25.48 -3.24 -1.58
N ILE A 579 24.87 -4.21 -2.27
CA ILE A 579 23.78 -3.96 -3.22
C ILE A 579 22.59 -3.27 -2.55
N VAL A 580 22.19 -3.71 -1.36
CA VAL A 580 21.08 -3.08 -0.62
C VAL A 580 21.40 -1.64 -0.18
N LEU A 581 22.68 -1.32 0.03
CA LEU A 581 23.12 0.05 0.36
C LEU A 581 23.25 0.96 -0.86
N LEU A 582 23.29 0.40 -2.09
CA LEU A 582 23.40 1.21 -3.30
C LEU A 582 22.09 1.96 -3.57
N PRO A 583 22.16 3.22 -4.04
CA PRO A 583 20.98 3.98 -4.44
C PRO A 583 20.47 3.47 -5.79
N MET A 584 19.87 2.28 -5.80
CA MET A 584 19.43 1.56 -7.00
C MET A 584 18.49 2.39 -7.87
N GLN A 585 17.70 3.29 -7.28
CA GLN A 585 16.87 4.23 -8.03
C GLN A 585 17.71 5.17 -8.90
N LYS A 586 18.73 5.82 -8.33
CA LYS A 586 19.59 6.75 -9.09
C LYS A 586 20.36 6.03 -10.20
N ILE A 587 20.78 4.79 -9.93
CA ILE A 587 21.42 3.93 -10.93
C ILE A 587 20.42 3.63 -12.06
N ASN A 588 19.18 3.28 -11.71
CA ASN A 588 18.13 3.01 -12.70
C ASN A 588 17.82 4.24 -13.55
N ASP A 589 17.63 5.40 -12.93
CA ASP A 589 17.32 6.66 -13.62
C ASP A 589 18.49 7.08 -14.53
N PHE A 590 19.73 6.77 -14.14
CA PHE A 590 20.91 6.99 -14.98
C PHE A 590 20.97 6.06 -16.19
N ILE A 591 20.67 4.76 -16.00
CA ILE A 591 20.73 3.75 -17.09
C ILE A 591 19.52 3.87 -18.03
N PHE A 592 18.35 4.19 -17.48
CA PHE A 592 17.07 4.23 -18.18
C PHE A 592 16.34 5.55 -17.90
N PRO A 593 16.84 6.69 -18.41
CA PRO A 593 16.19 7.97 -18.21
C PRO A 593 14.79 7.96 -18.84
N VAL A 594 13.77 8.22 -18.03
CA VAL A 594 12.39 8.42 -18.49
C VAL A 594 12.20 9.91 -18.73
N LYS A 595 11.93 10.30 -19.97
CA LYS A 595 11.60 11.69 -20.29
C LYS A 595 10.16 11.94 -19.85
N ALA A 596 9.98 12.87 -18.93
CA ALA A 596 8.66 13.45 -18.69
C ALA A 596 8.32 14.33 -19.90
N GLU A 597 7.12 14.15 -20.45
CA GLU A 597 6.58 15.11 -21.40
C GLU A 597 5.92 16.22 -20.59
N ASN A 598 6.27 17.47 -20.89
CA ASN A 598 5.66 18.60 -20.19
C ASN A 598 4.20 18.71 -20.63
N GLU A 599 3.28 18.76 -19.67
CA GLU A 599 1.89 19.04 -20.00
C GLU A 599 1.74 20.47 -20.51
N THR A 600 1.02 20.63 -21.63
CA THR A 600 0.68 21.95 -22.19
C THR A 600 -0.67 22.46 -21.70
N LEU A 601 -1.37 21.66 -20.88
CA LEU A 601 -2.71 21.94 -20.43
C LEU A 601 -2.70 22.92 -19.27
N LYS A 602 -3.77 23.71 -19.17
CA LYS A 602 -3.93 24.72 -18.12
C LYS A 602 -4.77 24.19 -16.97
N TYR A 603 -4.47 24.64 -15.75
CA TYR A 603 -5.23 24.31 -14.56
C TYR A 603 -6.69 24.78 -14.67
N SER A 604 -6.93 26.00 -15.18
CA SER A 604 -8.29 26.56 -15.32
C SER A 604 -9.19 25.74 -16.22
N ASP A 605 -8.61 25.11 -17.25
CA ASP A 605 -9.33 24.35 -18.25
C ASP A 605 -9.73 22.97 -17.72
N ASN A 606 -8.94 22.43 -16.77
CA ASN A 606 -9.13 21.09 -16.22
C ASN A 606 -9.82 21.04 -14.85
N ILE A 607 -10.03 22.19 -14.18
CA ILE A 607 -10.59 22.26 -12.82
C ILE A 607 -11.95 21.56 -12.65
N LEU A 608 -12.78 21.54 -13.71
CA LEU A 608 -14.10 20.89 -13.68
C LEU A 608 -14.05 19.36 -13.86
N TYR A 609 -12.93 18.87 -14.38
CA TYR A 609 -12.67 17.46 -14.65
C TYR A 609 -11.91 16.77 -13.51
N PHE A 610 -11.31 17.53 -12.59
CA PHE A 610 -10.70 16.94 -11.41
C PHE A 610 -11.75 16.29 -10.50
N ASP A 611 -11.49 15.04 -10.12
CA ASP A 611 -12.30 14.29 -9.16
C ASP A 611 -12.41 15.05 -7.84
N THR A 612 -11.31 15.65 -7.38
CA THR A 612 -11.25 16.48 -6.18
C THR A 612 -10.31 17.67 -6.35
N ASP A 613 -10.31 18.61 -5.40
CA ASP A 613 -9.33 19.70 -5.32
C ASP A 613 -9.02 20.04 -3.85
N TYR A 614 -8.01 20.87 -3.64
CA TYR A 614 -7.55 21.23 -2.30
C TYR A 614 -8.62 21.96 -1.47
N ASP A 615 -9.48 22.76 -2.09
CA ASP A 615 -10.51 23.52 -1.38
C ASP A 615 -11.70 22.62 -0.99
N ARG A 616 -12.05 21.63 -1.84
CA ARG A 616 -13.08 20.61 -1.57
C ARG A 616 -12.66 19.65 -0.46
N GLU A 617 -11.38 19.29 -0.35
CA GLU A 617 -10.91 18.41 0.71
C GLU A 617 -10.56 19.14 2.01
N ASN A 618 -10.25 20.45 1.94
CA ASN A 618 -10.02 21.26 3.12
C ASN A 618 -11.29 21.34 3.98
N PRO A 619 -11.30 20.82 5.22
CA PRO A 619 -12.49 20.78 6.06
C PRO A 619 -13.12 22.17 6.32
N VAL A 620 -12.32 23.24 6.27
CA VAL A 620 -12.76 24.61 6.51
C VAL A 620 -13.43 25.24 5.28
N LEU A 621 -12.91 24.94 4.08
CA LEU A 621 -13.39 25.54 2.82
C LEU A 621 -14.38 24.65 2.07
N ARG A 622 -14.47 23.37 2.43
CA ARG A 622 -15.23 22.32 1.74
C ARG A 622 -16.64 22.74 1.34
N GLN A 623 -17.41 23.32 2.26
CA GLN A 623 -18.80 23.70 1.96
C GLN A 623 -18.85 24.79 0.87
N GLN A 624 -18.06 25.84 1.03
CA GLN A 624 -18.00 26.94 0.05
C GLN A 624 -17.44 26.45 -1.30
N ALA A 625 -16.44 25.57 -1.27
CA ALA A 625 -15.83 24.98 -2.46
C ALA A 625 -16.83 24.10 -3.23
N LEU A 626 -17.60 23.26 -2.53
CA LEU A 626 -18.65 22.44 -3.14
C LEU A 626 -19.75 23.31 -3.76
N GLU A 627 -20.21 24.36 -3.07
CA GLU A 627 -21.20 25.31 -3.61
C GLU A 627 -20.69 25.98 -4.89
N GLN A 628 -19.44 26.46 -4.89
CA GLN A 628 -18.81 27.03 -6.08
C GLN A 628 -18.65 26.01 -7.21
N PHE A 629 -18.27 24.78 -6.88
CA PHE A 629 -18.14 23.69 -7.85
C PHE A 629 -19.48 23.37 -8.51
N TYR A 630 -20.57 23.29 -7.73
CA TYR A 630 -21.92 23.10 -8.26
C TYR A 630 -22.35 24.23 -9.17
N LEU A 631 -22.08 25.48 -8.79
CA LEU A 631 -22.39 26.65 -9.63
C LEU A 631 -21.62 26.60 -10.95
N ARG A 632 -20.30 26.34 -10.91
CA ARG A 632 -19.47 26.28 -12.13
C ARG A 632 -19.89 25.15 -13.05
N ARG A 633 -20.17 23.94 -12.52
CA ARG A 633 -20.73 22.84 -13.33
C ARG A 633 -22.08 23.24 -13.93
N GLY A 634 -22.98 23.84 -13.14
CA GLY A 634 -24.26 24.35 -13.63
C GLY A 634 -24.12 25.33 -14.80
N PHE A 635 -23.24 26.33 -14.67
CA PHE A 635 -22.95 27.28 -15.74
C PHE A 635 -22.35 26.61 -16.98
N PHE A 636 -21.41 25.69 -16.80
CA PHE A 636 -20.80 24.92 -17.90
C PHE A 636 -21.85 24.14 -18.70
N TYR A 637 -22.83 23.54 -18.03
CA TYR A 637 -23.94 22.86 -18.71
C TYR A 637 -24.88 23.81 -19.44
N ILE A 638 -25.28 24.91 -18.81
CA ILE A 638 -26.12 25.94 -19.46
C ILE A 638 -25.41 26.46 -20.72
N TYR A 639 -24.10 26.69 -20.62
CA TYR A 639 -23.26 27.13 -21.73
C TYR A 639 -23.20 26.09 -22.88
N ASN A 640 -22.93 24.82 -22.58
CA ASN A 640 -22.90 23.76 -23.59
C ASN A 640 -24.27 23.53 -24.25
N TYR A 641 -25.35 23.60 -23.47
CA TYR A 641 -26.71 23.51 -23.99
C TYR A 641 -27.04 24.70 -24.91
N PHE A 642 -26.60 25.90 -24.53
CA PHE A 642 -26.73 27.09 -25.36
C PHE A 642 -25.94 26.96 -26.68
N ILE A 643 -24.70 26.47 -26.64
CA ILE A 643 -23.91 26.16 -27.85
C ILE A 643 -24.63 25.14 -28.73
N PHE A 644 -25.16 24.06 -28.14
CA PHE A 644 -25.91 23.05 -28.87
C PHE A 644 -27.14 23.64 -29.57
N ILE A 645 -27.91 24.48 -28.87
CA ILE A 645 -29.06 25.20 -29.45
C ILE A 645 -28.61 26.13 -30.57
N CYS A 646 -27.54 26.92 -30.37
CA CYS A 646 -27.01 27.81 -31.40
C CYS A 646 -26.55 27.03 -32.64
N ASN A 647 -25.84 25.92 -32.46
CA ASN A 647 -25.40 25.03 -33.55
C ASN A 647 -26.59 24.40 -34.27
N PHE A 648 -27.63 23.98 -33.53
CA PHE A 648 -28.87 23.46 -34.10
C PHE A 648 -29.58 24.53 -34.95
N PHE A 649 -29.77 25.75 -34.43
CA PHE A 649 -30.35 26.84 -35.21
C PHE A 649 -29.47 27.23 -36.41
N PHE A 650 -28.14 27.18 -36.29
CA PHE A 650 -27.23 27.46 -37.39
C PHE A 650 -27.33 26.39 -38.50
N PHE A 651 -27.47 25.11 -38.12
CA PHE A 651 -27.71 24.01 -39.05
C PHE A 651 -28.98 24.21 -39.87
N PHE A 652 -30.06 24.70 -39.25
CA PHE A 652 -31.29 25.03 -39.97
C PHE A 652 -31.20 26.34 -40.77
N LYS A 653 -30.37 27.29 -40.33
CA LYS A 653 -30.30 28.62 -40.95
C LYS A 653 -29.30 28.72 -42.09
N ASN A 654 -28.53 27.68 -42.44
CA ASN A 654 -27.69 27.79 -43.63
C ASN A 654 -27.37 26.54 -44.46
N LYS A 655 -28.04 26.50 -45.62
CA LYS A 655 -27.50 26.04 -46.92
C LYS A 655 -26.87 27.20 -47.74
N ARG A 656 -26.75 28.45 -47.22
CA ARG A 656 -26.17 29.60 -47.95
C ARG A 656 -25.53 30.68 -47.04
N ASN A 657 -24.37 30.42 -46.43
CA ASN A 657 -23.31 31.41 -46.09
C ASN A 657 -22.38 30.92 -44.96
N GLN A 658 -21.14 30.60 -45.33
CA GLN A 658 -20.04 30.18 -44.44
C GLN A 658 -19.39 31.32 -43.62
N LYS A 659 -19.87 32.57 -43.70
CA LYS A 659 -19.17 33.74 -43.11
C LYS A 659 -19.39 33.97 -41.60
N CYS A 660 -20.40 33.37 -40.95
CA CYS A 660 -20.73 33.69 -39.55
C CYS A 660 -20.02 32.84 -38.48
N VAL A 661 -19.47 31.66 -38.82
CA VAL A 661 -18.82 30.78 -37.80
C VAL A 661 -17.55 31.43 -37.22
N LYS A 662 -16.89 32.30 -37.98
CA LYS A 662 -15.71 33.04 -37.51
C LYS A 662 -16.02 34.07 -36.42
N MET A 663 -17.24 34.61 -36.37
CA MET A 663 -17.61 35.65 -35.39
C MET A 663 -17.92 35.11 -33.99
N VAL A 664 -18.35 33.85 -33.87
CA VAL A 664 -18.73 33.27 -32.56
C VAL A 664 -17.49 32.89 -31.74
N ASN A 665 -16.40 32.49 -32.40
CA ASN A 665 -15.15 32.16 -31.70
C ASN A 665 -14.36 33.38 -31.22
N GLU A 666 -14.59 34.58 -31.78
CA GLU A 666 -13.89 35.81 -31.35
C GLU A 666 -14.55 36.51 -30.15
N TYR A 667 -15.73 36.09 -29.69
CA TYR A 667 -16.47 36.75 -28.61
C TYR A 667 -16.70 35.84 -27.39
N GLN A 668 -15.63 35.30 -26.83
CA GLN A 668 -15.67 34.55 -25.56
C GLN A 668 -16.09 35.44 -24.35
N ILE A 669 -15.95 36.77 -24.46
CA ILE A 669 -16.23 37.74 -23.38
C ILE A 669 -17.69 38.25 -23.38
N ASN A 670 -18.44 38.13 -24.48
CA ASN A 670 -19.82 38.65 -24.55
C ASN A 670 -20.88 37.64 -24.08
N ILE A 671 -20.51 36.41 -23.79
CA ILE A 671 -21.46 35.36 -23.45
C ILE A 671 -22.01 35.55 -22.04
N GLU A 672 -21.21 36.04 -21.08
CA GLU A 672 -21.74 36.39 -19.75
C GLU A 672 -22.76 37.52 -19.82
N ILE A 673 -22.53 38.52 -20.68
CA ILE A 673 -23.46 39.64 -20.90
C ILE A 673 -24.74 39.15 -21.60
N ILE A 674 -24.61 38.27 -22.58
CA ILE A 674 -25.75 37.69 -23.30
C ILE A 674 -26.58 36.78 -22.38
N ILE A 675 -25.94 35.94 -21.56
CA ILE A 675 -26.64 35.09 -20.59
C ILE A 675 -27.29 35.96 -19.51
N ALA A 676 -26.62 36.99 -18.99
CA ALA A 676 -27.21 37.95 -18.07
C ALA A 676 -28.42 38.67 -18.70
N TYR A 677 -28.31 39.05 -19.97
CA TYR A 677 -29.39 39.68 -20.73
C TYR A 677 -30.58 38.73 -20.95
N TYR A 678 -30.35 37.46 -21.29
CA TYR A 678 -31.42 36.47 -21.46
C TYR A 678 -32.05 36.04 -20.13
N LEU A 679 -31.27 35.91 -19.05
CA LEU A 679 -31.79 35.69 -17.71
C LEU A 679 -32.62 36.89 -17.23
N TYR A 680 -32.18 38.10 -17.52
CA TYR A 680 -32.92 39.34 -17.26
C TYR A 680 -34.24 39.38 -18.05
N GLN A 681 -34.23 39.02 -19.33
CA GLN A 681 -35.44 38.89 -20.16
C GLN A 681 -36.39 37.81 -19.62
N TYR A 682 -35.87 36.64 -19.24
CA TYR A 682 -36.67 35.54 -18.71
C TYR A 682 -37.29 35.88 -17.35
N TYR A 683 -36.54 36.58 -16.49
CA TYR A 683 -37.05 37.10 -15.22
C TYR A 683 -38.18 38.11 -15.43
N TYR A 684 -38.06 38.98 -16.44
CA TYR A 684 -39.14 39.90 -16.84
C TYR A 684 -40.39 39.16 -17.31
N VAL A 685 -40.26 38.10 -18.10
CA VAL A 685 -41.39 37.27 -18.56
C VAL A 685 -42.07 36.57 -17.38
N LEU A 686 -41.30 36.04 -16.42
CA LEU A 686 -41.84 35.43 -15.20
C LEU A 686 -42.58 36.43 -14.31
N ILE A 687 -42.04 37.64 -14.13
CA ILE A 687 -42.72 38.74 -13.44
C ILE A 687 -44.03 39.08 -14.17
N TYR A 688 -43.99 39.19 -15.49
CA TYR A 688 -45.18 39.52 -16.28
C TYR A 688 -46.25 38.42 -16.17
N TYR A 689 -45.83 37.15 -16.18
CA TYR A 689 -46.71 36.00 -15.99
C TYR A 689 -47.30 35.95 -14.56
N PHE A 690 -46.53 36.33 -13.55
CA PHE A 690 -47.01 36.45 -12.17
C PHE A 690 -48.03 37.59 -12.03
N TYR A 691 -47.77 38.75 -12.65
CA TYR A 691 -48.71 39.87 -12.67
C TYR A 691 -50.01 39.54 -13.42
N ILE A 692 -49.95 38.80 -14.52
CA ILE A 692 -51.15 38.35 -15.24
C ILE A 692 -51.99 37.41 -14.36
N ASN A 693 -51.36 36.44 -13.68
CA ASN A 693 -52.10 35.54 -12.79
C ASN A 693 -52.65 36.24 -11.54
N LEU A 694 -51.96 37.25 -11.01
CA LEU A 694 -52.45 38.08 -9.90
C LEU A 694 -53.60 39.00 -10.33
N PHE A 695 -53.74 39.31 -11.62
CA PHE A 695 -54.84 40.11 -12.18
C PHE A 695 -56.07 39.25 -12.56
N ILE A 696 -55.88 37.93 -12.71
CA ILE A 696 -56.94 36.96 -13.02
C ILE A 696 -57.58 36.39 -11.73
N LEU A 697 -56.82 36.36 -10.62
CA LEU A 697 -57.32 36.14 -9.25
C LEU A 697 -58.00 37.40 -8.70
#